data_AF-A0A0G0JDB4-F1
#
_entry.id   AF-A0A0G0JDB4-F1
#
_cell.length_a   1.000
_cell.length_b   1.000
_cell.length_c   1.000
_cell.angle_alpha   90.00
_cell.angle_beta   90.00
_cell.angle_gamma   90.00
#
_symmetry.space_group_name_H-M   'P 1'
#
loop_
_entity.id
_entity.type
_entity.pdbx_description
1 polymer ?
#
loop_
_entity_poly.entity_id
_entity_poly.type
_entity_poly.pdbx_seq_one_letter_code
_entity_poly.pdbx_strand_id
1 'polypeptide(L)'
;MKRLVLVDGNALLHRAYHATPPLSTSKGELVNAVYGFTSLLLKAIEELKPDFICIAWDDKSPTFRHEAYTQYKATRRPADDGLIFQYTRVHEVVQSFNIPEHKLAGFEADDLIGTLARQAVEKEKNLEVVVLTGDRDIMQIINSRIKVMMPKKTINDVGLYGEQEFIERFGFRPKQLIEYKALAGDASDNIPGVSGVGDISATKLISQFETIEKLYQPKNLKTLPERIQKLLLEGAEIAVMSKKLATLDLESPIQLDLSACRVHDFDKQKVLNLFGELEFRSLINRLPVAASVVADVSFATTQKPFITELDLETEKVLKKMSEVGVLIDRECLDKLGKDLKSRLTRLEQEIFKLVGHEFNLNSPKQLSEILFDELHLRVIKKTKTGRSTNEETLLELKGTHPVIEHLLEYRQLFKLVSTYIDALPKYIAEDRRVHSTFNVEGAATGRLSSQNPNLQNIPIKGELGMEIRKAFVAPKGKVLLGADYSQIELRIMAHLADDPGLKKAFQEGLDIHATTASKIFKVPIEEVTRIQRMVGKTMNFATLYGQGARALSKQLGVSTEVARSYIDDYFLQFPKVKQWMQETLQFVYEHGYVETILGRKRFIPELQSSNKAFQAFGERAAVNHPVQGSSADMIKKAMVEINKRLGETVKGKGEGCTLILQVHDELLFECNAEKIEEHAKIIKEEMENALTLSVPVVADLRVGPNWGEMKALKIN
;
A
#
# COMPACT_ATOMS: atom_id res chain seq x y z
N MET A 1 31.39 13.22 -4.67
CA MET A 1 31.61 13.20 -3.21
C MET A 1 31.42 11.76 -2.77
N LYS A 2 32.37 11.19 -2.02
CA LYS A 2 32.22 9.82 -1.51
C LYS A 2 31.11 9.80 -0.46
N ARG A 3 30.49 8.65 -0.22
CA ARG A 3 29.42 8.52 0.78
C ARG A 3 29.65 7.36 1.74
N LEU A 4 29.55 7.64 3.04
CA LEU A 4 29.50 6.66 4.11
C LEU A 4 28.07 6.57 4.67
N VAL A 5 27.54 5.36 4.76
CA VAL A 5 26.28 5.08 5.45
C VAL A 5 26.57 4.46 6.81
N LEU A 6 26.06 5.09 7.88
CA LEU A 6 26.12 4.55 9.24
C LEU A 6 24.74 4.02 9.60
N VAL A 7 24.66 2.74 9.95
CA VAL A 7 23.39 2.07 10.24
C VAL A 7 23.22 1.93 11.74
N ASP A 8 22.06 2.32 12.25
CA ASP A 8 21.64 2.02 13.62
C ASP A 8 20.91 0.67 13.64
N GLY A 9 21.59 -0.38 14.08
CA GLY A 9 21.06 -1.73 14.04
C GLY A 9 19.82 -1.92 14.92
N ASN A 10 19.87 -1.45 16.16
CA ASN A 10 18.80 -1.65 17.13
C ASN A 10 17.54 -0.86 16.75
N ALA A 11 17.67 0.43 16.48
CA ALA A 11 16.49 1.25 16.18
C ALA A 11 15.81 0.79 14.89
N LEU A 12 16.59 0.40 13.87
CA LEU A 12 16.02 -0.11 12.63
C LEU A 12 15.38 -1.47 12.79
N LEU A 13 15.97 -2.39 13.57
CA LEU A 13 15.40 -3.71 13.78
C LEU A 13 14.07 -3.64 14.53
N HIS A 14 14.00 -2.86 15.60
CA HIS A 14 12.76 -2.60 16.33
C HIS A 14 11.70 -1.97 15.40
N ARG A 15 12.11 -0.99 14.60
CA ARG A 15 11.21 -0.35 13.64
C ARG A 15 10.71 -1.32 12.58
N ALA A 16 11.57 -2.19 12.07
CA ALA A 16 11.23 -3.21 11.11
C ALA A 16 10.23 -4.22 11.67
N TYR A 17 10.42 -4.66 12.91
CA TYR A 17 9.52 -5.58 13.61
C TYR A 17 8.10 -5.02 13.75
N HIS A 18 7.96 -3.74 14.10
CA HIS A 18 6.64 -3.12 14.29
C HIS A 18 5.98 -2.65 12.99
N ALA A 19 6.77 -2.28 11.97
CA ALA A 19 6.27 -1.81 10.69
C ALA A 19 5.91 -2.95 9.72
N THR A 20 6.57 -4.10 9.85
CA THR A 20 6.37 -5.25 8.96
C THR A 20 5.40 -6.24 9.61
N PRO A 21 4.29 -6.62 8.94
CA PRO A 21 3.42 -7.68 9.44
C PRO A 21 4.22 -8.96 9.77
N PRO A 22 3.79 -9.77 10.75
CA PRO A 22 4.43 -11.05 11.04
C PRO A 22 4.57 -11.89 9.77
N LEU A 23 5.79 -12.38 9.54
CA LEU A 23 6.24 -13.11 8.37
C LEU A 23 7.09 -14.26 8.90
N SER A 24 6.81 -15.48 8.46
CA SER A 24 7.56 -16.66 8.86
C SER A 24 8.02 -17.43 7.64
N THR A 25 9.16 -18.13 7.76
CA THR A 25 9.63 -19.09 6.76
C THR A 25 8.72 -20.32 6.72
N SER A 26 8.86 -21.18 5.70
CA SER A 26 8.17 -22.47 5.62
C SER A 26 8.42 -23.39 6.83
N LYS A 27 9.52 -23.17 7.56
CA LYS A 27 9.85 -23.90 8.81
C LYS A 27 9.21 -23.30 10.05
N GLY A 28 8.40 -22.24 9.92
CA GLY A 28 7.76 -21.53 11.02
C GLY A 28 8.64 -20.52 11.75
N GLU A 29 9.84 -20.24 11.25
CA GLU A 29 10.76 -19.27 11.84
C GLU A 29 10.26 -17.85 11.56
N LEU A 30 10.03 -17.03 12.59
CA LEU A 30 9.59 -15.64 12.45
C LEU A 30 10.75 -14.76 11.94
N VAL A 31 10.56 -14.10 10.80
CA VAL A 31 11.60 -13.34 10.07
C VAL A 31 11.14 -11.94 9.61
N ASN A 32 10.02 -11.42 10.11
CA ASN A 32 9.50 -10.12 9.68
C ASN A 32 10.43 -8.93 9.97
N ALA A 33 11.08 -8.91 11.13
CA ALA A 33 12.03 -7.87 11.50
C ALA A 33 13.28 -7.97 10.62
N VAL A 34 13.78 -9.19 10.42
CA VAL A 34 14.95 -9.48 9.56
C VAL A 34 14.68 -9.03 8.13
N TYR A 35 13.50 -9.37 7.58
CA TYR A 35 13.08 -8.98 6.24
C TYR A 35 12.97 -7.46 6.10
N GLY A 36 12.28 -6.82 7.05
CA GLY A 36 12.10 -5.36 7.03
C GLY A 36 13.42 -4.61 7.14
N PHE A 37 14.31 -5.05 8.04
CA PHE A 37 15.66 -4.51 8.21
C PHE A 37 16.46 -4.64 6.91
N THR A 38 16.50 -5.84 6.34
CA THR A 38 17.25 -6.14 5.11
C THR A 38 16.71 -5.35 3.92
N SER A 39 15.39 -5.23 3.80
CA SER A 39 14.74 -4.43 2.74
C SER A 39 15.15 -2.94 2.81
N LEU A 40 15.22 -2.39 4.01
CA LEU A 40 15.63 -1.00 4.24
C LEU A 40 17.13 -0.80 4.00
N LEU A 41 17.97 -1.73 4.44
CA LEU A 41 19.41 -1.74 4.17
C LEU A 41 19.68 -1.73 2.66
N LEU A 42 19.04 -2.64 1.91
CA LEU A 42 19.17 -2.70 0.45
C LEU A 42 18.66 -1.41 -0.22
N LYS A 43 17.56 -0.84 0.28
CA LYS A 43 17.02 0.43 -0.23
C LYS A 43 18.01 1.56 -0.03
N ALA A 44 18.64 1.66 1.13
CA ALA A 44 19.67 2.66 1.40
C ALA A 44 20.87 2.46 0.46
N ILE A 45 21.29 1.22 0.20
CA ILE A 45 22.36 0.93 -0.76
C ILE A 45 21.95 1.33 -2.19
N GLU A 46 20.72 1.03 -2.62
CA GLU A 46 20.17 1.36 -3.95
C GLU A 46 20.05 2.87 -4.18
N GLU A 47 19.45 3.59 -3.23
CA GLU A 47 19.16 5.03 -3.35
C GLU A 47 20.40 5.90 -3.10
N LEU A 48 21.19 5.55 -2.08
CA LEU A 48 22.36 6.34 -1.70
C LEU A 48 23.62 5.91 -2.45
N LYS A 49 23.69 4.71 -3.03
CA LYS A 49 24.89 4.17 -3.69
C LYS A 49 26.17 4.46 -2.90
N PRO A 50 26.25 4.04 -1.62
CA PRO A 50 27.37 4.39 -0.76
C PRO A 50 28.67 3.74 -1.22
N ASP A 51 29.79 4.41 -0.99
CA ASP A 51 31.13 3.84 -1.11
C ASP A 51 31.46 2.99 0.12
N PHE A 52 30.97 3.43 1.29
CA PHE A 52 31.24 2.84 2.59
C PHE A 52 29.97 2.60 3.40
N ILE A 53 29.92 1.53 4.18
CA ILE A 53 28.84 1.21 5.11
C ILE A 53 29.40 0.52 6.37
N CYS A 54 28.87 0.87 7.53
CA CYS A 54 29.04 0.09 8.76
C CYS A 54 27.81 0.23 9.65
N ILE A 55 27.72 -0.62 10.67
CA ILE A 55 26.57 -0.69 11.58
C ILE A 55 27.02 -0.60 13.03
N ALA A 56 26.22 0.06 13.87
CA ALA A 56 26.40 0.10 15.31
C ALA A 56 25.25 -0.64 16.02
N TRP A 57 25.59 -1.29 17.13
CA TRP A 57 24.66 -2.02 18.00
C TRP A 57 24.79 -1.59 19.45
N ASP A 58 23.67 -1.57 20.16
CA ASP A 58 23.62 -1.39 21.61
C ASP A 58 24.23 -2.59 22.33
N ASP A 59 24.91 -2.32 23.43
CA ASP A 59 25.28 -3.34 24.41
C ASP A 59 24.26 -3.45 25.54
N LYS A 60 24.20 -4.64 26.18
CA LYS A 60 23.29 -4.87 27.31
C LYS A 60 23.77 -4.22 28.61
N SER A 61 25.02 -3.78 28.66
CA SER A 61 25.59 -3.13 29.85
C SER A 61 24.94 -1.76 30.09
N PRO A 62 24.72 -1.37 31.35
CA PRO A 62 24.29 -0.02 31.68
C PRO A 62 25.23 1.02 31.06
N THR A 63 24.66 2.07 30.49
CA THR A 63 25.43 3.20 29.95
C THR A 63 25.64 4.27 31.01
N PHE A 64 26.53 5.23 30.73
CA PHE A 64 26.74 6.37 31.62
C PHE A 64 25.44 7.16 31.94
N ARG A 65 24.42 7.07 31.06
CA ARG A 65 23.08 7.65 31.30
C ARG A 65 22.31 6.89 32.38
N HIS A 66 22.39 5.57 32.38
CA HIS A 66 21.75 4.73 33.41
C HIS A 66 22.41 4.93 34.78
N GLU A 67 23.74 5.13 34.81
CA GLU A 67 24.47 5.46 36.03
C GLU A 67 24.12 6.87 36.55
N ALA A 68 23.95 7.83 35.64
CA ALA A 68 23.60 9.21 36.00
C ALA A 68 22.14 9.38 36.41
N TYR A 69 21.20 8.59 35.87
CA TYR A 69 19.77 8.69 36.16
C TYR A 69 19.08 7.33 36.08
N THR A 70 18.72 6.77 37.23
CA THR A 70 18.17 5.40 37.36
C THR A 70 16.81 5.20 36.70
N GLN A 71 16.05 6.27 36.45
CA GLN A 71 14.75 6.21 35.76
C GLN A 71 14.89 6.30 34.23
N TYR A 72 16.10 6.53 33.70
CA TYR A 72 16.35 6.56 32.26
C TYR A 72 15.94 5.23 31.61
N LYS A 73 15.08 5.29 30.58
CA LYS A 73 14.51 4.13 29.88
C LYS A 73 13.79 3.10 30.78
N ALA A 74 13.56 3.37 32.06
CA ALA A 74 12.96 2.43 33.01
C ALA A 74 11.52 2.04 32.68
N THR A 75 10.81 2.85 31.91
CA THR A 75 9.44 2.60 31.43
C THR A 75 9.39 1.81 30.12
N ARG A 76 10.54 1.51 29.50
CA ARG A 76 10.58 0.70 28.26
C ARG A 76 10.19 -0.73 28.59
N ARG A 77 9.26 -1.27 27.80
CA ARG A 77 8.89 -2.69 27.90
C ARG A 77 10.07 -3.56 27.44
N PRO A 78 10.27 -4.74 28.05
CA PRO A 78 11.21 -5.72 27.52
C PRO A 78 10.91 -6.01 26.04
N ALA A 79 11.95 -6.29 25.27
CA ALA A 79 11.79 -6.72 23.88
C ALA A 79 10.93 -8.00 23.82
N ASP A 80 10.05 -8.08 22.82
CA ASP A 80 9.21 -9.26 22.57
C ASP A 80 10.11 -10.47 22.27
N ASP A 81 9.79 -11.64 22.81
CA ASP A 81 10.54 -12.88 22.57
C ASP A 81 10.70 -13.14 21.06
N GLY A 82 9.67 -12.84 20.26
CA GLY A 82 9.72 -12.98 18.80
C GLY A 82 10.71 -12.04 18.10
N LEU A 83 11.09 -10.93 18.74
CA LEU A 83 12.15 -10.03 18.25
C LEU A 83 13.53 -10.51 18.69
N ILE A 84 13.66 -11.05 19.91
CA ILE A 84 14.94 -11.53 20.45
C ILE A 84 15.56 -12.59 19.54
N PHE A 85 14.77 -13.54 19.04
CA PHE A 85 15.27 -14.59 18.12
C PHE A 85 15.72 -14.05 16.76
N GLN A 86 15.21 -12.89 16.34
CA GLN A 86 15.52 -12.29 15.04
C GLN A 86 16.82 -11.47 15.04
N TYR A 87 17.35 -11.08 16.21
CA TYR A 87 18.65 -10.41 16.31
C TYR A 87 19.76 -11.27 15.70
N THR A 88 19.81 -12.57 16.04
CA THR A 88 20.81 -13.50 15.52
C THR A 88 20.82 -13.52 13.98
N ARG A 89 19.63 -13.64 13.37
CA ARG A 89 19.50 -13.69 11.91
C ARG A 89 19.87 -12.37 11.24
N VAL A 90 19.65 -11.23 11.88
CA VAL A 90 20.12 -9.95 11.32
C VAL A 90 21.64 -9.83 11.36
N HIS A 91 22.30 -10.29 12.43
CA HIS A 91 23.76 -10.34 12.45
C HIS A 91 24.31 -11.24 11.33
N GLU A 92 23.69 -12.39 11.07
CA GLU A 92 24.05 -13.24 9.92
C GLU A 92 23.92 -12.49 8.59
N VAL A 93 22.86 -11.71 8.40
CA VAL A 93 22.67 -10.87 7.22
C VAL A 93 23.80 -9.85 7.10
N VAL A 94 24.04 -9.06 8.13
CA VAL A 94 25.07 -8.01 8.16
C VAL A 94 26.46 -8.59 7.84
N GLN A 95 26.80 -9.72 8.46
CA GLN A 95 28.06 -10.43 8.22
C GLN A 95 28.15 -10.98 6.80
N SER A 96 27.05 -11.46 6.22
CA SER A 96 27.03 -11.94 4.84
C SER A 96 27.33 -10.83 3.82
N PHE A 97 26.95 -9.58 4.12
CA PHE A 97 27.29 -8.39 3.34
C PHE A 97 28.67 -7.80 3.70
N ASN A 98 29.45 -8.47 4.54
CA ASN A 98 30.75 -8.00 5.03
C ASN A 98 30.69 -6.58 5.63
N ILE A 99 29.58 -6.22 6.27
CA ILE A 99 29.40 -4.90 6.87
C ILE A 99 30.04 -4.92 8.26
N PRO A 100 31.02 -4.05 8.56
CA PRO A 100 31.64 -4.00 9.88
C PRO A 100 30.65 -3.62 10.97
N GLU A 101 30.68 -4.36 12.08
CA GLU A 101 29.82 -4.17 13.23
C GLU A 101 30.59 -3.50 14.38
N HIS A 102 30.02 -2.41 14.92
CA HIS A 102 30.58 -1.69 16.06
C HIS A 102 29.68 -1.85 17.28
N LYS A 103 30.28 -2.22 18.40
CA LYS A 103 29.60 -2.42 19.68
C LYS A 103 30.57 -2.16 20.81
N LEU A 104 30.15 -1.41 21.83
CA LEU A 104 30.99 -1.06 22.96
C LEU A 104 30.17 -1.00 24.25
N ALA A 105 30.62 -1.69 25.30
CA ALA A 105 29.97 -1.64 26.60
C ALA A 105 30.03 -0.23 27.21
N GLY A 106 28.92 0.21 27.81
CA GLY A 106 28.80 1.52 28.44
C GLY A 106 28.32 2.65 27.53
N PHE A 107 28.17 2.40 26.23
CA PHE A 107 27.74 3.36 25.21
C PHE A 107 26.57 2.82 24.40
N GLU A 108 25.71 3.72 23.90
CA GLU A 108 24.59 3.36 23.01
C GLU A 108 25.03 3.38 21.55
N ALA A 109 24.28 2.70 20.67
CA ALA A 109 24.56 2.70 19.23
C ALA A 109 24.66 4.12 18.66
N ASP A 110 23.82 5.04 19.14
CA ASP A 110 23.83 6.45 18.72
C ASP A 110 25.13 7.19 19.07
N ASP A 111 25.74 6.90 20.23
CA ASP A 111 27.02 7.48 20.65
C ASP A 111 28.15 6.99 19.72
N LEU A 112 28.13 5.69 19.39
CA LEU A 112 29.09 5.10 18.45
C LEU A 112 28.92 5.70 17.05
N ILE A 113 27.69 5.84 16.56
CA ILE A 113 27.39 6.46 15.26
C ILE A 113 27.87 7.91 15.25
N GLY A 114 27.59 8.68 16.30
CA GLY A 114 28.05 10.06 16.43
C GLY A 114 29.57 10.18 16.35
N THR A 115 30.27 9.32 17.09
CA THR A 115 31.74 9.22 17.07
C THR A 115 32.28 8.87 15.68
N LEU A 116 31.72 7.84 15.03
CA LEU A 116 32.14 7.40 13.70
C LEU A 116 31.86 8.47 12.63
N ALA A 117 30.72 9.15 12.70
CA ALA A 117 30.36 10.23 11.79
C ALA A 117 31.36 11.39 11.88
N ARG A 118 31.72 11.81 13.10
CA ARG A 118 32.75 12.83 13.35
C ARG A 118 34.09 12.41 12.76
N GLN A 119 34.57 11.21 13.09
CA GLN A 119 35.84 10.70 12.58
C GLN A 119 35.88 10.60 11.05
N ALA A 120 34.78 10.18 10.42
CA ALA A 120 34.69 10.08 8.96
C ALA A 120 34.86 11.43 8.27
N VAL A 121 34.17 12.44 8.80
CA VAL A 121 34.14 13.83 8.35
C VAL A 121 35.49 14.53 8.60
N GLU A 122 36.26 14.10 9.60
CA GLU A 122 37.64 14.56 9.85
C GLU A 122 38.68 13.88 8.96
N LYS A 123 38.57 12.56 8.75
CA LYS A 123 39.52 11.75 7.98
C LYS A 123 39.46 12.03 6.47
N GLU A 124 38.29 12.32 5.91
CA GLU A 124 38.10 12.52 4.47
C GLU A 124 37.29 13.80 4.19
N LYS A 125 37.94 14.78 3.54
CA LYS A 125 37.32 16.10 3.28
C LYS A 125 36.16 16.03 2.29
N ASN A 126 36.19 15.07 1.36
CA ASN A 126 35.17 14.89 0.31
C ASN A 126 34.25 13.70 0.57
N LEU A 127 33.88 13.50 1.83
CA LEU A 127 32.95 12.45 2.30
C LEU A 127 31.67 13.08 2.87
N GLU A 128 30.52 12.58 2.41
CA GLU A 128 29.21 12.81 3.02
C GLU A 128 28.85 11.60 3.89
N VAL A 129 28.36 11.86 5.10
CA VAL A 129 27.84 10.82 5.99
C VAL A 129 26.32 10.85 5.98
N VAL A 130 25.70 9.69 5.79
CA VAL A 130 24.25 9.51 5.92
C VAL A 130 23.99 8.48 7.01
N VAL A 131 23.34 8.89 8.09
CA VAL A 131 22.93 7.96 9.15
C VAL A 131 21.56 7.38 8.81
N LEU A 132 21.45 6.06 8.73
CA LEU A 132 20.18 5.35 8.59
C LEU A 132 19.70 4.90 9.98
N THR A 133 18.65 5.53 10.51
CA THR A 133 18.12 5.19 11.84
C THR A 133 16.60 5.34 11.98
N GLY A 134 16.07 4.70 13.01
CA GLY A 134 14.72 4.91 13.54
C GLY A 134 14.62 6.06 14.54
N ASP A 135 15.74 6.42 15.16
CA ASP A 135 15.84 7.34 16.28
C ASP A 135 16.06 8.80 15.83
N ARG A 136 15.45 9.74 16.55
CA ARG A 136 15.55 11.17 16.26
C ARG A 136 16.73 11.83 16.98
N ASP A 137 17.34 11.14 17.93
CA ASP A 137 18.36 11.73 18.80
C ASP A 137 19.63 12.03 18.05
N ILE A 138 19.93 11.19 17.04
CA ILE A 138 21.01 11.42 16.09
C ILE A 138 20.83 12.68 15.25
N MET A 139 19.63 13.27 15.19
CA MET A 139 19.43 14.50 14.42
C MET A 139 20.25 15.67 15.00
N GLN A 140 20.74 15.59 16.25
CA GLN A 140 21.57 16.64 16.86
C GLN A 140 22.94 16.84 16.16
N ILE A 141 23.43 15.83 15.43
CA ILE A 141 24.73 15.89 14.71
C ILE A 141 24.61 16.35 13.25
N ILE A 142 23.38 16.59 12.75
CA ILE A 142 23.14 17.05 11.38
C ILE A 142 23.91 18.34 11.11
N ASN A 143 24.59 18.38 9.98
CA ASN A 143 25.29 19.55 9.47
C ASN A 143 25.48 19.43 7.94
N SER A 144 26.17 20.38 7.33
CA SER A 144 26.49 20.40 5.88
C SER A 144 27.03 19.09 5.28
N ARG A 145 27.64 18.21 6.08
CA ARG A 145 28.21 16.91 5.64
C ARG A 145 27.57 15.68 6.30
N ILE A 146 26.66 15.86 7.25
CA ILE A 146 25.99 14.77 7.96
C ILE A 146 24.48 14.91 7.78
N LYS A 147 23.86 13.92 7.14
CA LYS A 147 22.41 13.83 6.94
C LYS A 147 21.85 12.59 7.63
N VAL A 148 20.55 12.58 7.87
CA VAL A 148 19.87 11.44 8.50
C VAL A 148 18.77 10.93 7.57
N MET A 149 18.79 9.64 7.25
CA MET A 149 17.77 8.94 6.50
C MET A 149 16.89 8.13 7.46
N MET A 150 15.58 8.36 7.45
CA MET A 150 14.64 7.69 8.34
C MET A 150 13.38 7.19 7.61
N PRO A 151 12.83 6.03 7.98
CA PRO A 151 11.50 5.60 7.53
C PRO A 151 10.38 6.57 7.99
N LYS A 152 9.44 6.87 7.09
CA LYS A 152 8.25 7.71 7.29
C LYS A 152 7.04 6.84 7.68
N LYS A 153 6.05 6.68 6.79
CA LYS A 153 4.77 5.99 7.07
C LYS A 153 4.86 4.48 6.85
N THR A 154 5.61 4.05 5.85
CA THR A 154 5.90 2.64 5.56
C THR A 154 7.41 2.43 5.63
N ILE A 155 7.85 1.19 5.78
CA ILE A 155 9.29 0.88 5.84
C ILE A 155 10.03 1.25 4.54
N ASN A 156 9.30 1.30 3.42
CA ASN A 156 9.84 1.63 2.10
C ASN A 156 9.67 3.12 1.71
N ASP A 157 8.97 3.92 2.52
CA ASP A 157 8.87 5.37 2.36
C ASP A 157 9.88 6.01 3.32
N VAL A 158 10.95 6.58 2.78
CA VAL A 158 12.09 7.10 3.54
C VAL A 158 12.22 8.61 3.33
N GLY A 159 12.68 9.32 4.34
CA GLY A 159 12.98 10.75 4.28
C GLY A 159 14.44 10.99 4.61
N LEU A 160 15.09 11.84 3.80
CA LEU A 160 16.44 12.35 4.07
C LEU A 160 16.30 13.73 4.72
N TYR A 161 16.96 13.93 5.85
CA TYR A 161 16.95 15.17 6.63
C TYR A 161 18.36 15.76 6.66
N GLY A 162 18.52 16.94 6.06
CA GLY A 162 19.66 17.83 6.27
C GLY A 162 19.27 19.00 7.16
N GLU A 163 20.12 20.04 7.20
CA GLU A 163 19.89 21.21 8.05
C GLU A 163 18.58 21.94 7.71
N GLN A 164 18.26 22.09 6.43
CA GLN A 164 17.06 22.80 5.97
C GLN A 164 15.80 22.04 6.38
N GLU A 165 15.73 20.76 6.07
CA GLU A 165 14.58 19.91 6.40
C GLU A 165 14.39 19.77 7.92
N PHE A 166 15.48 19.80 8.70
CA PHE A 166 15.41 19.85 10.15
C PHE A 166 14.77 21.17 10.63
N ILE A 167 15.27 22.31 10.14
CA ILE A 167 14.78 23.63 10.56
C ILE A 167 13.30 23.82 10.18
N GLU A 168 12.90 23.42 8.97
CA GLU A 168 11.50 23.47 8.53
C GLU A 168 10.57 22.66 9.45
N ARG A 169 11.08 21.55 9.99
CA ARG A 169 10.31 20.65 10.84
C ARG A 169 10.24 21.08 12.31
N PHE A 170 11.37 21.52 12.88
CA PHE A 170 11.50 21.76 14.32
C PHE A 170 11.53 23.25 14.68
N GLY A 171 11.77 24.15 13.72
CA GLY A 171 11.82 25.59 13.94
C GLY A 171 13.13 26.11 14.55
N PHE A 172 14.11 25.24 14.81
CA PHE A 172 15.43 25.57 15.35
C PHE A 172 16.52 24.71 14.68
N ARG A 173 17.80 25.00 14.95
CA ARG A 173 18.94 24.29 14.33
C ARG A 173 19.23 22.94 15.01
N PRO A 174 19.79 21.95 14.30
CA PRO A 174 20.12 20.62 14.85
C PRO A 174 20.78 20.61 16.23
N LYS A 175 21.83 21.41 16.43
CA LYS A 175 22.57 21.50 17.70
C LYS A 175 21.70 21.91 18.90
N GLN A 176 20.57 22.57 18.65
CA GLN A 176 19.66 23.06 19.68
C GLN A 176 18.64 22.00 20.12
N LEU A 177 18.60 20.83 19.47
CA LEU A 177 17.74 19.72 19.86
C LEU A 177 17.99 19.29 21.32
N ILE A 178 19.26 19.28 21.73
CA ILE A 178 19.68 18.97 23.10
C ILE A 178 19.09 19.98 24.09
N GLU A 179 19.18 21.27 23.75
CA GLU A 179 18.67 22.37 24.57
C GLU A 179 17.15 22.32 24.68
N TYR A 180 16.47 21.96 23.59
CA TYR A 180 15.03 21.73 23.56
C TYR A 180 14.63 20.58 24.48
N LYS A 181 15.30 19.42 24.38
CA LYS A 181 15.05 18.26 25.26
C LYS A 181 15.34 18.56 26.74
N ALA A 182 16.33 19.38 27.02
CA ALA A 182 16.63 19.82 28.38
C ALA A 182 15.44 20.56 29.03
N LEU A 183 14.66 21.30 28.24
CA LEU A 183 13.50 22.05 28.71
C LEU A 183 12.20 21.25 28.64
N ALA A 184 11.91 20.62 27.50
CA ALA A 184 10.66 19.90 27.26
C ALA A 184 10.64 18.47 27.83
N GLY A 185 11.81 17.88 28.05
CA GLY A 185 11.97 16.46 28.35
C GLY A 185 11.83 15.56 27.13
N ASP A 186 11.93 14.26 27.36
CA ASP A 186 11.67 13.22 26.36
C ASP A 186 10.98 12.02 27.01
N ALA A 187 9.70 11.83 26.67
CA ALA A 187 8.91 10.74 27.19
C ALA A 187 9.36 9.35 26.70
N SER A 188 10.01 9.26 25.53
CA SER A 188 10.47 7.98 24.95
C SER A 188 11.59 7.35 25.78
N ASP A 189 12.48 8.20 26.28
CA ASP A 189 13.63 7.85 27.09
C ASP A 189 13.44 8.10 28.58
N ASN A 190 12.25 8.57 28.94
CA ASN A 190 11.91 8.99 30.30
C ASN A 190 12.87 10.07 30.83
N ILE A 191 13.32 10.99 29.97
CA ILE A 191 14.12 12.16 30.36
C ILE A 191 13.14 13.24 30.84
N PRO A 192 13.26 13.75 32.08
CA PRO A 192 12.37 14.78 32.59
C PRO A 192 12.61 16.14 31.91
N GLY A 193 11.57 16.96 31.82
CA GLY A 193 11.67 18.36 31.41
C GLY A 193 11.46 19.30 32.60
N VAL A 194 11.63 20.60 32.36
CA VAL A 194 11.21 21.63 33.32
C VAL A 194 9.68 21.59 33.43
N SER A 195 9.18 21.30 34.62
CA SER A 195 7.73 21.20 34.87
C SER A 195 7.01 22.47 34.42
N GLY A 196 5.97 22.33 33.60
CA GLY A 196 5.21 23.45 33.04
C GLY A 196 5.83 24.11 31.79
N VAL A 197 6.96 23.62 31.28
CA VAL A 197 7.55 24.04 30.00
C VAL A 197 7.37 22.92 28.97
N GLY A 198 6.29 23.01 28.18
CA GLY A 198 6.04 22.08 27.06
C GLY A 198 6.68 22.52 25.74
N ASP A 199 6.42 21.76 24.68
CA ASP A 199 7.06 21.91 23.35
C ASP A 199 7.06 23.33 22.79
N ILE A 200 5.91 24.01 22.85
CA ILE A 200 5.74 25.38 22.32
C ILE A 200 6.63 26.36 23.09
N SER A 201 6.61 26.26 24.42
CA SER A 201 7.39 27.12 25.31
C SER A 201 8.89 26.86 25.14
N ALA A 202 9.30 25.59 25.11
CA ALA A 202 10.70 25.20 24.90
C ALA A 202 11.22 25.71 23.54
N THR A 203 10.47 25.50 22.46
CA THR A 203 10.83 25.98 21.11
C THR A 203 11.04 27.49 21.08
N LYS A 204 10.15 28.26 21.71
CA LYS A 204 10.26 29.72 21.78
C LYS A 204 11.49 30.17 22.57
N LEU A 205 11.74 29.56 23.73
CA LEU A 205 12.89 29.89 24.57
C LEU A 205 14.21 29.57 23.86
N ILE A 206 14.30 28.42 23.20
CA ILE A 206 15.51 28.02 22.45
C ILE A 206 15.71 28.88 21.21
N SER A 207 14.64 29.28 20.51
CA SER A 207 14.73 30.21 19.38
C SER A 207 15.25 31.59 19.82
N GLN A 208 14.90 32.03 21.03
CA GLN A 208 15.28 33.34 21.55
C GLN A 208 16.68 33.37 22.17
N PHE A 209 17.05 32.35 22.97
CA PHE A 209 18.29 32.37 23.76
C PHE A 209 19.35 31.40 23.27
N GLU A 210 19.04 30.57 22.29
CA GLU A 210 19.89 29.53 21.68
C GLU A 210 20.26 28.34 22.58
N THR A 211 20.76 28.58 23.81
CA THR A 211 21.18 27.54 24.76
C THR A 211 20.59 27.76 26.14
N ILE A 212 20.49 26.70 26.95
CA ILE A 212 20.01 26.84 28.32
C ILE A 212 20.95 27.71 29.18
N GLU A 213 22.26 27.68 28.94
CA GLU A 213 23.22 28.53 29.67
C GLU A 213 22.94 30.01 29.42
N LYS A 214 22.66 30.37 28.17
CA LYS A 214 22.25 31.75 27.82
C LYS A 214 20.90 32.08 28.45
N LEU A 215 19.92 31.17 28.39
CA LEU A 215 18.59 31.35 29.00
C LEU A 215 18.69 31.66 30.50
N TYR A 216 19.48 30.89 31.25
CA TYR A 216 19.63 31.01 32.70
C TYR A 216 20.50 32.19 33.16
N GLN A 217 21.07 32.99 32.25
CA GLN A 217 21.77 34.20 32.64
C GLN A 217 20.81 35.18 33.33
N PRO A 218 21.17 35.80 34.47
CA PRO A 218 20.27 36.69 35.22
C PRO A 218 19.67 37.83 34.38
N LYS A 219 20.44 38.36 33.43
CA LYS A 219 19.97 39.41 32.50
C LYS A 219 18.88 38.93 31.53
N ASN A 220 18.91 37.66 31.14
CA ASN A 220 18.01 37.06 30.17
C ASN A 220 16.75 36.53 30.86
N LEU A 221 16.89 35.88 32.03
CA LEU A 221 15.74 35.45 32.84
C LEU A 221 14.80 36.62 33.16
N LYS A 222 15.34 37.79 33.52
CA LYS A 222 14.53 38.98 33.82
C LYS A 222 13.69 39.50 32.64
N THR A 223 13.98 39.09 31.41
CA THR A 223 13.18 39.48 30.22
C THR A 223 11.92 38.64 30.03
N LEU A 224 11.78 37.53 30.77
CA LEU A 224 10.67 36.60 30.67
C LEU A 224 9.53 36.94 31.65
N PRO A 225 8.29 36.48 31.42
CA PRO A 225 7.22 36.62 32.40
C PRO A 225 7.57 35.95 33.74
N GLU A 226 7.19 36.55 34.87
CA GLU A 226 7.52 36.06 36.23
C GLU A 226 7.18 34.59 36.45
N ARG A 227 6.04 34.13 35.93
CA ARG A 227 5.64 32.71 35.99
C ARG A 227 6.67 31.79 35.33
N ILE A 228 7.18 32.15 34.15
CA ILE A 228 8.17 31.35 33.43
C ILE A 228 9.53 31.39 34.13
N GLN A 229 9.91 32.56 34.66
CA GLN A 229 11.12 32.69 35.47
C GLN A 229 11.10 31.73 36.65
N LYS A 230 9.97 31.67 37.38
CA LYS A 230 9.80 30.77 38.52
C LYS A 230 9.95 29.30 38.12
N LEU A 231 9.26 28.86 37.05
CA LEU A 231 9.34 27.48 36.57
C LEU A 231 10.78 27.09 36.17
N LEU A 232 11.48 27.98 35.46
CA LEU A 232 12.86 27.76 35.06
C LEU A 232 13.79 27.67 36.29
N LEU A 233 13.68 28.61 37.24
CA LEU A 233 14.50 28.59 38.45
C LEU A 233 14.27 27.32 39.29
N GLU A 234 13.02 26.89 39.45
CA GLU A 234 12.67 25.65 40.17
C GLU A 234 13.13 24.38 39.41
N GLY A 235 13.18 24.43 38.08
CA GLY A 235 13.58 23.32 37.23
C GLY A 235 15.02 23.36 36.71
N ALA A 236 15.87 24.26 37.22
CA ALA A 236 17.21 24.48 36.66
C ALA A 236 18.09 23.23 36.72
N GLU A 237 18.12 22.54 37.86
CA GLU A 237 18.89 21.31 38.04
C GLU A 237 18.41 20.20 37.11
N ILE A 238 17.09 20.06 36.94
CA ILE A 238 16.48 19.11 36.01
C ILE A 238 16.90 19.42 34.58
N ALA A 239 16.87 20.69 34.16
CA ALA A 239 17.28 21.08 32.82
C ALA A 239 18.75 20.74 32.54
N VAL A 240 19.66 21.00 33.49
CA VAL A 240 21.08 20.67 33.34
C VAL A 240 21.29 19.15 33.26
N MET A 241 20.62 18.39 34.13
CA MET A 241 20.68 16.92 34.09
C MET A 241 20.13 16.38 32.76
N SER A 242 18.97 16.84 32.33
CA SER A 242 18.32 16.39 31.09
C SER A 242 19.13 16.75 29.85
N LYS A 243 19.80 17.92 29.84
CA LYS A 243 20.78 18.26 28.82
C LYS A 243 21.91 17.23 28.75
N LYS A 244 22.48 16.85 29.90
CA LYS A 244 23.56 15.85 29.97
C LYS A 244 23.08 14.48 29.46
N LEU A 245 21.87 14.06 29.82
CA LEU A 245 21.29 12.80 29.37
C LEU A 245 20.99 12.79 27.86
N ALA A 246 20.50 13.90 27.31
CA ALA A 246 20.14 14.00 25.89
C ALA A 246 21.34 14.23 24.94
N THR A 247 22.51 14.60 25.47
CA THR A 247 23.71 14.85 24.67
C THR A 247 24.35 13.52 24.25
N LEU A 248 24.64 13.35 22.97
CA LEU A 248 25.41 12.20 22.47
C LEU A 248 26.90 12.33 22.79
N ASP A 249 27.53 11.21 23.14
CA ASP A 249 28.98 11.13 23.26
C ASP A 249 29.60 10.91 21.87
N LEU A 250 30.43 11.86 21.43
CA LEU A 250 31.10 11.83 20.11
C LEU A 250 32.59 11.43 20.20
N GLU A 251 33.03 11.00 21.39
CA GLU A 251 34.40 10.62 21.74
C GLU A 251 34.47 9.20 22.31
N SER A 252 33.53 8.34 21.93
CA SER A 252 33.54 6.93 22.33
C SER A 252 34.86 6.28 21.90
N PRO A 253 35.47 5.37 22.69
CA PRO A 253 36.80 4.80 22.43
C PRO A 253 36.77 3.73 21.31
N ILE A 254 36.33 4.12 20.12
CA ILE A 254 36.29 3.33 18.89
C ILE A 254 37.00 4.09 17.76
N GLN A 255 37.49 3.36 16.76
CA GLN A 255 38.19 3.94 15.61
C GLN A 255 37.52 3.47 14.31
N LEU A 256 37.17 4.42 13.46
CA LEU A 256 36.64 4.16 12.12
C LEU A 256 37.77 3.68 11.20
N ASP A 257 37.66 2.45 10.71
CA ASP A 257 38.44 1.94 9.58
C ASP A 257 37.60 2.02 8.29
N LEU A 258 37.74 3.13 7.55
CA LEU A 258 37.02 3.32 6.29
C LEU A 258 37.34 2.24 5.24
N SER A 259 38.51 1.60 5.32
CA SER A 259 38.91 0.60 4.33
C SER A 259 38.14 -0.70 4.48
N ALA A 260 37.81 -1.07 5.72
CA ALA A 260 36.98 -2.22 6.06
C ALA A 260 35.49 -2.01 5.77
N CYS A 261 35.04 -0.76 5.58
CA CYS A 261 33.63 -0.43 5.36
C CYS A 261 33.19 -0.50 3.89
N ARG A 262 33.95 -1.06 2.95
CA ARG A 262 33.62 -0.95 1.51
C ARG A 262 32.40 -1.77 1.13
N VAL A 263 31.42 -1.17 0.46
CA VAL A 263 30.10 -1.80 0.18
C VAL A 263 30.16 -2.98 -0.82
N HIS A 264 31.25 -3.14 -1.57
CA HIS A 264 31.36 -4.10 -2.68
C HIS A 264 32.21 -5.34 -2.37
N ASP A 265 32.65 -5.54 -1.14
CA ASP A 265 33.65 -6.56 -0.78
C ASP A 265 33.06 -7.85 -0.15
N PHE A 266 31.78 -8.14 -0.42
CA PHE A 266 31.10 -9.29 0.15
C PHE A 266 31.02 -10.51 -0.78
N ASP A 267 30.91 -11.70 -0.16
CA ASP A 267 30.72 -12.96 -0.88
C ASP A 267 29.26 -13.12 -1.30
N LYS A 268 29.03 -12.96 -2.60
CA LYS A 268 27.69 -13.06 -3.21
C LYS A 268 27.03 -14.40 -2.96
N GLN A 269 27.79 -15.50 -2.96
CA GLN A 269 27.23 -16.84 -2.76
C GLN A 269 26.75 -17.00 -1.31
N LYS A 270 27.46 -16.43 -0.34
CA LYS A 270 27.02 -16.41 1.06
C LYS A 270 25.71 -15.66 1.24
N VAL A 271 25.58 -14.48 0.63
CA VAL A 271 24.33 -13.69 0.68
C VAL A 271 23.17 -14.44 0.03
N LEU A 272 23.38 -15.04 -1.16
CA LEU A 272 22.35 -15.80 -1.85
C LEU A 272 21.91 -17.05 -1.06
N ASN A 273 22.86 -17.76 -0.44
CA ASN A 273 22.55 -18.92 0.39
C ASN A 273 21.71 -18.51 1.61
N LEU A 274 22.11 -17.45 2.32
CA LEU A 274 21.39 -16.95 3.48
C LEU A 274 19.99 -16.43 3.11
N PHE A 275 19.87 -15.68 2.01
CA PHE A 275 18.55 -15.22 1.53
C PHE A 275 17.67 -16.39 1.07
N GLY A 276 18.28 -17.46 0.55
CA GLY A 276 17.58 -18.72 0.27
C GLY A 276 17.03 -19.37 1.55
N GLU A 277 17.86 -19.47 2.59
CA GLU A 277 17.46 -20.02 3.89
C GLU A 277 16.34 -19.20 4.56
N LEU A 278 16.45 -17.87 4.52
CA LEU A 278 15.46 -16.94 5.07
C LEU A 278 14.23 -16.75 4.15
N GLU A 279 14.23 -17.39 2.97
CA GLU A 279 13.18 -17.29 1.95
C GLU A 279 12.93 -15.86 1.42
N PHE A 280 13.95 -15.00 1.43
CA PHE A 280 13.90 -13.59 1.00
C PHE A 280 13.94 -13.42 -0.53
N ARG A 281 13.12 -14.17 -1.25
CA ARG A 281 13.11 -14.24 -2.72
C ARG A 281 12.96 -12.88 -3.40
N SER A 282 12.11 -12.00 -2.86
CA SER A 282 11.90 -10.65 -3.37
C SER A 282 13.12 -9.72 -3.20
N LEU A 283 13.98 -9.98 -2.21
CA LEU A 283 15.17 -9.18 -1.93
C LEU A 283 16.38 -9.62 -2.77
N ILE A 284 16.38 -10.85 -3.29
CA ILE A 284 17.44 -11.34 -4.19
C ILE A 284 17.55 -10.47 -5.45
N ASN A 285 16.41 -10.08 -6.03
CA ASN A 285 16.37 -9.23 -7.23
C ASN A 285 16.87 -7.79 -6.98
N ARG A 286 17.01 -7.41 -5.72
CA ARG A 286 17.47 -6.10 -5.25
C ARG A 286 18.95 -6.10 -4.86
N LEU A 287 19.60 -7.26 -4.93
CA LEU A 287 21.04 -7.34 -4.74
C LEU A 287 21.73 -6.57 -5.88
N PRO A 288 22.80 -5.82 -5.60
CA PRO A 288 23.58 -5.13 -6.61
C PRO A 288 24.35 -6.15 -7.46
N VAL A 289 23.68 -6.78 -8.42
CA VAL A 289 24.26 -7.78 -9.33
C VAL A 289 24.19 -7.25 -10.76
N ALA A 290 25.35 -7.15 -11.42
CA ALA A 290 25.40 -7.05 -12.87
C ALA A 290 24.66 -8.26 -13.48
N ALA A 291 23.81 -8.02 -14.47
CA ALA A 291 22.75 -8.90 -14.98
C ALA A 291 23.09 -10.35 -15.40
N SER A 292 24.31 -10.85 -15.17
CA SER A 292 24.84 -12.10 -15.75
C SER A 292 24.87 -13.33 -14.82
N VAL A 293 24.46 -13.26 -13.55
CA VAL A 293 24.60 -14.40 -12.58
C VAL A 293 23.26 -14.99 -12.12
N VAL A 294 22.12 -14.39 -12.50
CA VAL A 294 20.78 -14.88 -12.11
C VAL A 294 20.40 -16.21 -12.81
N ALA A 295 21.20 -16.67 -13.77
CA ALA A 295 20.90 -17.83 -14.61
C ALA A 295 21.23 -19.21 -13.99
N ASP A 296 22.14 -19.30 -13.00
CA ASP A 296 22.74 -20.60 -12.61
C ASP A 296 22.36 -21.12 -11.21
N VAL A 297 21.50 -20.44 -10.45
CA VAL A 297 21.04 -20.98 -9.15
C VAL A 297 19.71 -21.68 -9.30
N SER A 298 19.77 -22.98 -9.59
CA SER A 298 18.63 -23.90 -9.58
C SER A 298 18.16 -24.16 -8.15
N PHE A 299 17.39 -23.23 -7.59
CA PHE A 299 16.64 -23.52 -6.37
C PHE A 299 15.48 -24.47 -6.69
N ALA A 300 15.65 -25.73 -6.30
CA ALA A 300 14.58 -26.72 -6.29
C ALA A 300 13.49 -26.28 -5.29
N THR A 301 12.24 -26.22 -5.78
CA THR A 301 10.98 -25.84 -5.09
C THR A 301 10.73 -24.36 -4.75
N THR A 302 10.61 -23.57 -5.82
CA THR A 302 9.36 -22.91 -6.27
C THR A 302 8.08 -23.32 -5.51
N GLN A 303 7.15 -22.42 -5.22
CA GLN A 303 6.39 -21.79 -6.31
C GLN A 303 6.89 -20.41 -6.70
N LYS A 304 7.59 -20.35 -7.85
CA LYS A 304 7.27 -19.33 -8.86
C LYS A 304 5.75 -19.38 -9.08
N PRO A 305 5.06 -18.26 -9.34
CA PRO A 305 3.70 -18.36 -9.88
C PRO A 305 3.75 -19.39 -11.01
N PHE A 306 2.83 -20.36 -10.99
CA PHE A 306 2.76 -21.34 -12.06
C PHE A 306 2.38 -20.56 -13.32
N ILE A 307 3.39 -20.17 -14.10
CA ILE A 307 3.22 -19.52 -15.40
C ILE A 307 2.66 -20.63 -16.30
N THR A 308 1.38 -20.52 -16.61
CA THR A 308 0.72 -21.44 -17.54
C THR A 308 1.15 -21.11 -18.96
N GLU A 309 0.95 -22.05 -19.90
CA GLU A 309 1.08 -21.74 -21.34
C GLU A 309 0.20 -20.55 -21.73
N LEU A 310 -1.00 -20.47 -21.16
CA LEU A 310 -1.90 -19.34 -21.33
C LEU A 310 -1.29 -18.02 -20.84
N ASP A 311 -0.55 -18.02 -19.73
CA ASP A 311 0.14 -16.82 -19.24
C ASP A 311 1.21 -16.32 -20.22
N LEU A 312 1.97 -17.23 -20.83
CA LEU A 312 2.98 -16.90 -21.84
C LEU A 312 2.36 -16.33 -23.12
N GLU A 313 1.27 -16.92 -23.61
CA GLU A 313 0.56 -16.39 -24.78
C GLU A 313 -0.12 -15.05 -24.48
N THR A 314 -0.67 -14.90 -23.27
CA THR A 314 -1.25 -13.63 -22.81
C THR A 314 -0.19 -12.54 -22.76
N GLU A 315 1.02 -12.82 -22.29
CA GLU A 315 2.11 -11.85 -22.20
C GLU A 315 2.44 -11.22 -23.58
N LYS A 316 2.39 -12.01 -24.66
CA LYS A 316 2.58 -11.51 -26.02
C LYS A 316 1.49 -10.48 -26.40
N VAL A 317 0.23 -10.75 -26.04
CA VAL A 317 -0.89 -9.83 -26.26
C VAL A 317 -0.71 -8.55 -25.44
N LEU A 318 -0.31 -8.67 -24.17
CA LEU A 318 -0.08 -7.53 -23.28
C LEU A 318 1.06 -6.64 -23.75
N LYS A 319 2.14 -7.23 -24.28
CA LYS A 319 3.26 -6.47 -24.84
C LYS A 319 2.79 -5.61 -26.02
N LYS A 320 2.04 -6.20 -26.95
CA LYS A 320 1.44 -5.47 -28.08
C LYS A 320 0.48 -4.37 -27.60
N MET A 321 -0.35 -4.65 -26.60
CA MET A 321 -1.25 -3.67 -26.00
C MET A 321 -0.49 -2.49 -25.37
N SER A 322 0.62 -2.78 -24.69
CA SER A 322 1.50 -1.76 -24.08
C SER A 322 2.19 -0.90 -25.14
N GLU A 323 2.67 -1.51 -26.23
CA GLU A 323 3.28 -0.80 -27.38
C GLU A 323 2.28 0.11 -28.09
N VAL A 324 1.03 -0.34 -28.26
CA VAL A 324 -0.02 0.44 -28.92
C VAL A 324 -0.50 1.58 -28.04
N GLY A 325 -0.63 1.38 -26.73
CA GLY A 325 -1.12 2.39 -25.79
C GLY A 325 -2.56 2.85 -26.06
N VAL A 326 -3.00 3.87 -25.33
CA VAL A 326 -4.36 4.44 -25.44
C VAL A 326 -4.30 5.91 -25.77
N LEU A 327 -5.04 6.34 -26.80
CA LEU A 327 -5.07 7.74 -27.20
C LEU A 327 -5.87 8.58 -26.22
N ILE A 328 -5.26 9.68 -25.75
CA ILE A 328 -5.86 10.61 -24.81
C ILE A 328 -6.12 11.97 -25.47
N ASP A 329 -7.31 12.50 -25.25
CA ASP A 329 -7.65 13.89 -25.52
C ASP A 329 -7.24 14.76 -24.32
N ARG A 330 -6.08 15.41 -24.46
CA ARG A 330 -5.53 16.30 -23.45
C ARG A 330 -6.39 17.55 -23.22
N GLU A 331 -7.00 18.09 -24.27
CA GLU A 331 -7.82 19.31 -24.15
C GLU A 331 -9.08 19.01 -23.34
N CYS A 332 -9.67 17.83 -23.55
CA CYS A 332 -10.78 17.32 -22.75
C CYS A 332 -10.40 17.23 -21.26
N LEU A 333 -9.23 16.63 -20.94
CA LEU A 333 -8.74 16.53 -19.56
C LEU A 333 -8.46 17.90 -18.94
N ASP A 334 -7.84 18.81 -19.68
CA ASP A 334 -7.51 20.15 -19.19
C ASP A 334 -8.77 20.97 -18.88
N LYS A 335 -9.81 20.84 -19.72
CA LYS A 335 -11.12 21.49 -19.49
C LYS A 335 -11.80 20.92 -18.25
N LEU A 336 -11.92 19.59 -18.16
CA LEU A 336 -12.50 18.92 -16.99
C LEU A 336 -11.71 19.27 -15.71
N GLY A 337 -10.38 19.33 -15.82
CA GLY A 337 -9.50 19.67 -14.72
C GLY A 337 -9.75 21.07 -14.16
N LYS A 338 -10.02 22.06 -15.00
CA LYS A 338 -10.38 23.42 -14.55
C LYS A 338 -11.68 23.42 -13.73
N ASP A 339 -12.71 22.74 -14.23
CA ASP A 339 -14.02 22.68 -13.57
C ASP A 339 -13.93 21.95 -12.22
N LEU A 340 -13.26 20.78 -12.19
CA LEU A 340 -13.11 19.99 -10.97
C LEU A 340 -12.24 20.70 -9.92
N LYS A 341 -11.15 21.36 -10.32
CA LYS A 341 -10.31 22.14 -9.41
C LYS A 341 -11.06 23.32 -8.82
N SER A 342 -11.86 24.02 -9.63
CA SER A 342 -12.71 25.12 -9.14
C SER A 342 -13.73 24.63 -8.11
N ARG A 343 -14.37 23.47 -8.34
CA ARG A 343 -15.31 22.86 -7.37
C ARG A 343 -14.59 22.43 -6.08
N LEU A 344 -13.38 21.90 -6.20
CA LEU A 344 -12.57 21.46 -5.07
C LEU A 344 -12.19 22.64 -4.16
N THR A 345 -11.72 23.75 -4.75
CA THR A 345 -11.44 25.00 -4.01
C THR A 345 -12.68 25.55 -3.31
N ARG A 346 -13.85 25.49 -3.98
CA ARG A 346 -15.11 25.91 -3.36
C ARG A 346 -15.49 25.04 -2.15
N LEU A 347 -15.43 23.71 -2.28
CA LEU A 347 -15.71 22.80 -1.17
C LEU A 347 -14.74 23.00 -0.02
N GLU A 348 -13.46 23.22 -0.32
CA GLU A 348 -12.43 23.53 0.68
C GLU A 348 -12.79 24.79 1.47
N GLN A 349 -13.17 25.88 0.80
CA GLN A 349 -13.63 27.11 1.44
C GLN A 349 -14.91 26.90 2.26
N GLU A 350 -15.87 26.12 1.77
CA GLU A 350 -17.10 25.80 2.49
C GLU A 350 -16.80 24.98 3.76
N ILE A 351 -15.87 24.02 3.69
CA ILE A 351 -15.42 23.24 4.86
C ILE A 351 -14.71 24.14 5.88
N PHE A 352 -13.79 25.00 5.44
CA PHE A 352 -13.09 25.93 6.34
C PHE A 352 -14.05 26.90 7.01
N LYS A 353 -15.08 27.37 6.29
CA LYS A 353 -16.11 28.22 6.87
C LYS A 353 -16.96 27.48 7.91
N LEU A 354 -17.27 26.20 7.69
CA LEU A 354 -18.03 25.38 8.63
C LEU A 354 -17.22 25.04 9.90
N VAL A 355 -15.91 24.87 9.77
CA VAL A 355 -15.01 24.54 10.91
C VAL A 355 -14.57 25.82 11.65
N GLY A 356 -14.36 26.92 10.94
CA GLY A 356 -13.97 28.23 11.51
C GLY A 356 -12.49 28.58 11.34
N HIS A 357 -11.67 27.68 10.78
CA HIS A 357 -10.28 27.95 10.40
C HIS A 357 -9.80 26.99 9.31
N GLU A 358 -8.63 27.30 8.74
CA GLU A 358 -7.99 26.46 7.72
C GLU A 358 -7.19 25.31 8.34
N PHE A 359 -7.12 24.20 7.61
CA PHE A 359 -6.34 23.02 7.98
C PHE A 359 -6.13 22.11 6.76
N ASN A 360 -5.26 21.11 6.87
CA ASN A 360 -5.02 20.17 5.79
C ASN A 360 -6.09 19.06 5.74
N LEU A 361 -7.06 19.20 4.83
CA LEU A 361 -8.14 18.23 4.58
C LEU A 361 -7.65 16.81 4.21
N ASN A 362 -6.42 16.71 3.70
CA ASN A 362 -5.80 15.45 3.28
C ASN A 362 -4.95 14.80 4.38
N SER A 363 -4.80 15.45 5.54
CA SER A 363 -4.10 14.89 6.71
C SER A 363 -5.09 14.15 7.62
N PRO A 364 -5.03 12.80 7.70
CA PRO A 364 -5.97 12.05 8.53
C PRO A 364 -5.88 12.40 10.01
N LYS A 365 -4.70 12.86 10.47
CA LYS A 365 -4.47 13.29 11.85
C LYS A 365 -5.22 14.59 12.15
N GLN A 366 -4.97 15.65 11.37
CA GLN A 366 -5.64 16.94 11.56
C GLN A 366 -7.15 16.81 11.41
N LEU A 367 -7.61 16.07 10.39
CA LEU A 367 -9.03 15.82 10.21
C LEU A 367 -9.62 15.01 11.39
N SER A 368 -8.88 14.07 11.96
CA SER A 368 -9.33 13.35 13.16
C SER A 368 -9.45 14.26 14.38
N GLU A 369 -8.53 15.22 14.55
CA GLU A 369 -8.58 16.18 15.66
C GLU A 369 -9.81 17.09 15.49
N ILE A 370 -10.01 17.64 14.30
CA ILE A 370 -11.17 18.52 14.01
C ILE A 370 -12.49 17.79 14.17
N LEU A 371 -12.65 16.61 13.56
CA LEU A 371 -13.94 15.90 13.60
C LEU A 371 -14.32 15.46 15.02
N PHE A 372 -13.35 15.02 15.84
CA PHE A 372 -13.66 14.33 17.10
C PHE A 372 -13.31 15.15 18.35
N ASP A 373 -12.33 16.04 18.30
CA ASP A 373 -11.95 16.91 19.42
C ASP A 373 -12.61 18.27 19.35
N GLU A 374 -12.69 18.90 18.16
CA GLU A 374 -13.23 20.25 18.02
C GLU A 374 -14.74 20.25 17.75
N LEU A 375 -15.17 19.48 16.75
CA LEU A 375 -16.59 19.31 16.41
C LEU A 375 -17.31 18.29 17.30
N HIS A 376 -16.57 17.63 18.19
CA HIS A 376 -17.07 16.65 19.16
C HIS A 376 -17.95 15.54 18.56
N LEU A 377 -17.69 15.13 17.32
CA LEU A 377 -18.45 14.04 16.69
C LEU A 377 -18.13 12.70 17.34
N ARG A 378 -19.07 11.76 17.23
CA ARG A 378 -18.92 10.42 17.79
C ARG A 378 -17.79 9.66 17.09
N VAL A 379 -16.89 9.07 17.86
CA VAL A 379 -15.88 8.14 17.33
C VAL A 379 -16.55 6.79 17.00
N ILE A 380 -16.66 6.49 15.70
CA ILE A 380 -17.22 5.23 15.22
C ILE A 380 -16.22 4.08 15.33
N LYS A 381 -14.98 4.30 14.87
CA LYS A 381 -13.96 3.26 14.72
C LYS A 381 -12.58 3.81 15.08
N LYS A 382 -11.77 3.00 15.76
CA LYS A 382 -10.35 3.26 16.02
C LYS A 382 -9.49 2.30 15.22
N THR A 383 -8.36 2.79 14.72
CA THR A 383 -7.32 2.04 14.03
C THR A 383 -6.04 2.09 14.84
N LYS A 384 -5.02 1.31 14.47
CA LYS A 384 -3.71 1.32 15.14
C LYS A 384 -3.05 2.71 15.15
N THR A 385 -3.37 3.57 14.18
CA THR A 385 -2.79 4.91 14.01
C THR A 385 -3.67 6.03 14.56
N GLY A 386 -4.82 5.73 15.20
CA GLY A 386 -5.73 6.72 15.77
C GLY A 386 -7.19 6.51 15.37
N ARG A 387 -8.03 7.54 15.58
CA ARG A 387 -9.46 7.49 15.22
C ARG A 387 -9.60 7.49 13.70
N SER A 388 -10.45 6.60 13.19
CA SER A 388 -10.66 6.45 11.76
C SER A 388 -11.38 7.66 11.21
N THR A 389 -10.89 8.18 10.09
CA THR A 389 -11.63 9.15 9.27
C THR A 389 -11.88 8.57 7.88
N ASN A 390 -11.87 7.26 7.67
CA ASN A 390 -12.10 6.66 6.34
C ASN A 390 -13.53 6.86 5.82
N GLU A 391 -13.78 6.53 4.55
CA GLU A 391 -15.10 6.69 3.91
C GLU A 391 -16.23 5.98 4.68
N GLU A 392 -16.00 4.73 5.13
CA GLU A 392 -16.95 3.98 5.99
C GLU A 392 -17.33 4.78 7.25
N THR A 393 -16.35 5.37 7.93
CA THR A 393 -16.58 6.16 9.15
C THR A 393 -17.33 7.46 8.85
N LEU A 394 -16.98 8.15 7.77
CA LEU A 394 -17.66 9.38 7.38
C LEU A 394 -19.11 9.13 6.93
N LEU A 395 -19.38 8.01 6.25
CA LEU A 395 -20.74 7.62 5.88
C LEU A 395 -21.62 7.34 7.11
N GLU A 396 -21.07 6.68 8.14
CA GLU A 396 -21.77 6.49 9.42
C GLU A 396 -22.02 7.81 10.18
N LEU A 397 -21.24 8.84 9.91
CA LEU A 397 -21.40 10.19 10.49
C LEU A 397 -22.28 11.11 9.64
N LYS A 398 -22.81 10.65 8.51
CA LYS A 398 -23.66 11.47 7.64
C LYS A 398 -24.89 11.97 8.41
N GLY A 399 -25.25 13.24 8.21
CA GLY A 399 -26.33 13.90 8.95
C GLY A 399 -25.99 14.33 10.38
N THR A 400 -24.81 13.99 10.92
CA THR A 400 -24.38 14.47 12.25
C THR A 400 -23.84 15.90 12.22
N HIS A 401 -23.22 16.31 11.11
CA HIS A 401 -22.73 17.68 10.89
C HIS A 401 -22.59 17.97 9.39
N PRO A 402 -22.97 19.17 8.90
CA PRO A 402 -22.92 19.51 7.47
C PRO A 402 -21.53 19.36 6.80
N VAL A 403 -20.47 19.42 7.60
CA VAL A 403 -19.08 19.24 7.11
C VAL A 403 -18.84 17.84 6.54
N ILE A 404 -19.58 16.82 7.00
CA ILE A 404 -19.36 15.42 6.63
C ILE A 404 -19.71 15.20 5.16
N GLU A 405 -20.82 15.76 4.70
CA GLU A 405 -21.23 15.68 3.29
C GLU A 405 -20.22 16.37 2.38
N HIS A 406 -19.76 17.57 2.75
CA HIS A 406 -18.75 18.32 2.00
C HIS A 406 -17.42 17.57 1.97
N LEU A 407 -17.01 16.94 3.08
CA LEU A 407 -15.77 16.14 3.15
C LEU A 407 -15.82 14.87 2.30
N LEU A 408 -16.96 14.17 2.29
CA LEU A 408 -17.17 13.00 1.44
C LEU A 408 -17.04 13.39 -0.04
N GLU A 409 -17.69 14.47 -0.44
CA GLU A 409 -17.61 14.99 -1.81
C GLU A 409 -16.18 15.47 -2.14
N TYR A 410 -15.56 16.24 -1.26
CA TYR A 410 -14.20 16.74 -1.41
C TYR A 410 -13.20 15.60 -1.65
N ARG A 411 -13.27 14.52 -0.86
CA ARG A 411 -12.36 13.38 -1.01
C ARG A 411 -12.56 12.62 -2.30
N GLN A 412 -13.82 12.46 -2.71
CA GLN A 412 -14.13 11.85 -4.00
C GLN A 412 -13.50 12.67 -5.13
N LEU A 413 -13.72 13.99 -5.14
CA LEU A 413 -13.15 14.91 -6.13
C LEU A 413 -11.63 14.96 -6.08
N PHE A 414 -11.04 15.10 -4.89
CA PHE A 414 -9.60 15.17 -4.70
C PHE A 414 -8.89 13.93 -5.22
N LYS A 415 -9.46 12.73 -4.98
CA LYS A 415 -8.94 11.49 -5.56
C LYS A 415 -8.97 11.51 -7.08
N LEU A 416 -10.08 11.97 -7.68
CA LEU A 416 -10.21 12.07 -9.12
C LEU A 416 -9.21 13.07 -9.72
N VAL A 417 -9.07 14.25 -9.11
CA VAL A 417 -8.15 15.29 -9.56
C VAL A 417 -6.71 14.82 -9.43
N SER A 418 -6.30 14.39 -8.24
CA SER A 418 -4.92 13.98 -7.98
C SER A 418 -4.47 12.79 -8.82
N THR A 419 -5.33 11.78 -9.01
CA THR A 419 -4.99 10.55 -9.77
C THR A 419 -5.16 10.70 -11.28
N TYR A 420 -6.20 11.38 -11.78
CA TYR A 420 -6.51 11.38 -13.22
C TYR A 420 -6.29 12.72 -13.91
N ILE A 421 -6.51 13.84 -13.23
CA ILE A 421 -6.32 15.16 -13.83
C ILE A 421 -4.86 15.61 -13.74
N ASP A 422 -4.21 15.40 -12.59
CA ASP A 422 -2.85 15.90 -12.37
C ASP A 422 -1.77 14.88 -12.75
N ALA A 423 -2.03 13.58 -12.55
CA ALA A 423 -1.03 12.54 -12.78
C ALA A 423 -1.09 11.97 -14.20
N LEU A 424 -2.28 11.63 -14.74
CA LEU A 424 -2.41 11.00 -16.06
C LEU A 424 -1.74 11.80 -17.20
N PRO A 425 -1.87 13.15 -17.28
CA PRO A 425 -1.21 13.90 -18.35
C PRO A 425 0.32 13.80 -18.36
N LYS A 426 0.95 13.44 -17.23
CA LYS A 426 2.40 13.24 -17.15
C LYS A 426 2.87 11.95 -17.81
N TYR A 427 1.95 11.03 -18.11
CA TYR A 427 2.23 9.75 -18.78
C TYR A 427 1.88 9.78 -20.27
N ILE A 428 1.41 10.91 -20.81
CA ILE A 428 1.12 11.05 -22.24
C ILE A 428 2.46 11.19 -22.97
N ALA A 429 2.76 10.23 -23.85
CA ALA A 429 3.93 10.23 -24.72
C ALA A 429 3.77 11.19 -25.91
N GLU A 430 4.82 11.32 -26.73
CA GLU A 430 4.84 12.23 -27.89
C GLU A 430 3.76 11.90 -28.94
N ASP A 431 3.38 10.64 -29.06
CA ASP A 431 2.30 10.16 -29.93
C ASP A 431 0.89 10.44 -29.38
N ARG A 432 0.80 11.18 -28.26
CA ARG A 432 -0.40 11.49 -27.49
C ARG A 432 -1.07 10.28 -26.84
N ARG A 433 -0.37 9.16 -26.69
CA ARG A 433 -0.89 7.94 -26.07
C ARG A 433 -0.29 7.73 -24.69
N VAL A 434 -1.02 6.98 -23.87
CA VAL A 434 -0.54 6.49 -22.58
C VAL A 434 -0.21 5.01 -22.71
N HIS A 435 1.05 4.66 -22.41
CA HIS A 435 1.58 3.30 -22.51
C HIS A 435 1.76 2.72 -21.11
N SER A 436 0.76 1.98 -20.63
CA SER A 436 0.85 1.26 -19.35
C SER A 436 1.61 -0.04 -19.53
N THR A 437 2.36 -0.46 -18.50
CA THR A 437 2.93 -1.81 -18.42
C THR A 437 1.91 -2.74 -17.77
N PHE A 438 1.51 -3.80 -18.47
CA PHE A 438 0.60 -4.82 -17.95
C PHE A 438 1.36 -6.07 -17.52
N ASN A 439 1.12 -6.53 -16.30
CA ASN A 439 1.77 -7.71 -15.75
C ASN A 439 0.78 -8.87 -15.63
N VAL A 440 1.18 -10.05 -16.10
CA VAL A 440 0.44 -11.30 -15.93
C VAL A 440 0.45 -11.76 -14.46
N GLU A 441 1.54 -11.48 -13.75
CA GLU A 441 1.77 -11.80 -12.33
C GLU A 441 1.22 -10.69 -11.40
N GLY A 442 -0.07 -10.41 -11.46
CA GLY A 442 -0.69 -9.31 -10.68
C GLY A 442 -1.16 -9.74 -9.29
N ALA A 443 -2.25 -10.49 -9.23
CA ALA A 443 -2.89 -10.90 -7.97
C ALA A 443 -2.80 -12.42 -7.78
N ALA A 444 -2.88 -12.91 -6.52
CA ALA A 444 -3.00 -14.33 -6.20
C ALA A 444 -4.23 -15.02 -6.86
N THR A 445 -5.15 -14.22 -7.41
CA THR A 445 -6.31 -14.66 -8.19
C THR A 445 -6.03 -14.76 -9.68
N GLY A 446 -4.81 -14.57 -10.16
CA GLY A 446 -4.46 -14.66 -11.58
C GLY A 446 -4.89 -13.46 -12.43
N ARG A 447 -5.53 -12.44 -11.83
CA ARG A 447 -5.88 -11.20 -12.53
C ARG A 447 -4.64 -10.44 -12.99
N LEU A 448 -4.75 -9.84 -14.16
CA LEU A 448 -3.75 -8.90 -14.68
C LEU A 448 -3.63 -7.69 -13.76
N SER A 449 -2.47 -7.03 -13.78
CA SER A 449 -2.28 -5.72 -13.14
C SER A 449 -1.69 -4.72 -14.14
N SER A 450 -1.82 -3.43 -13.86
CA SER A 450 -1.27 -2.36 -14.70
C SER A 450 -0.52 -1.32 -13.86
N GLN A 451 0.61 -0.83 -14.37
CA GLN A 451 1.46 0.16 -13.71
C GLN A 451 2.10 1.13 -14.71
N ASN A 452 2.45 2.32 -14.23
CA ASN A 452 3.10 3.40 -14.98
C ASN A 452 2.33 3.87 -16.24
N PRO A 453 1.06 4.33 -16.13
CA PRO A 453 0.22 4.46 -14.93
C PRO A 453 -0.73 3.26 -14.75
N ASN A 454 -1.38 3.14 -13.58
CA ASN A 454 -2.38 2.09 -13.37
C ASN A 454 -3.72 2.47 -14.03
N LEU A 455 -3.99 1.87 -15.20
CA LEU A 455 -5.21 2.08 -16.00
C LEU A 455 -6.37 1.15 -15.60
N GLN A 456 -6.14 0.16 -14.73
CA GLN A 456 -7.21 -0.72 -14.24
C GLN A 456 -8.13 -0.05 -13.20
N ASN A 457 -7.70 1.05 -12.58
CA ASN A 457 -8.49 1.72 -11.54
C ASN A 457 -9.38 2.85 -12.06
N ILE A 458 -9.46 3.04 -13.40
CA ILE A 458 -10.24 4.12 -14.00
C ILE A 458 -11.72 3.99 -13.58
N PRO A 459 -12.31 5.04 -12.96
CA PRO A 459 -13.63 4.96 -12.37
C PRO A 459 -14.69 4.51 -13.40
N ILE A 460 -15.44 3.46 -13.04
CA ILE A 460 -16.55 2.90 -13.84
C ILE A 460 -17.93 3.48 -13.47
N LYS A 461 -18.05 4.15 -12.32
CA LYS A 461 -19.35 4.55 -11.73
C LYS A 461 -19.36 6.04 -11.42
N GLY A 462 -20.53 6.65 -11.59
CA GLY A 462 -20.78 8.07 -11.33
C GLY A 462 -20.49 8.96 -12.53
N GLU A 463 -21.17 10.10 -12.60
CA GLU A 463 -21.07 11.06 -13.71
C GLU A 463 -19.62 11.49 -13.96
N LEU A 464 -18.88 11.81 -12.90
CA LEU A 464 -17.48 12.24 -12.99
C LEU A 464 -16.53 11.16 -13.53
N GLY A 465 -16.81 9.90 -13.24
CA GLY A 465 -16.05 8.79 -13.81
C GLY A 465 -16.25 8.70 -15.33
N MET A 466 -17.49 8.91 -15.78
CA MET A 466 -17.82 8.96 -17.21
C MET A 466 -17.17 10.16 -17.90
N GLU A 467 -17.13 11.34 -17.27
CA GLU A 467 -16.43 12.50 -17.81
C GLU A 467 -14.93 12.25 -17.99
N ILE A 468 -14.27 11.57 -17.04
CA ILE A 468 -12.85 11.18 -17.20
C ILE A 468 -12.68 10.20 -18.36
N ARG A 469 -13.59 9.23 -18.50
CA ARG A 469 -13.57 8.26 -19.61
C ARG A 469 -13.76 8.91 -20.98
N LYS A 470 -14.39 10.09 -21.08
CA LYS A 470 -14.50 10.83 -22.36
C LYS A 470 -13.14 11.27 -22.92
N ALA A 471 -12.13 11.43 -22.08
CA ALA A 471 -10.79 11.75 -22.54
C ALA A 471 -10.08 10.57 -23.24
N PHE A 472 -10.58 9.34 -23.10
CA PHE A 472 -10.04 8.16 -23.78
C PHE A 472 -10.77 8.03 -25.11
N VAL A 473 -10.08 8.34 -26.21
CA VAL A 473 -10.71 8.56 -27.53
C VAL A 473 -10.16 7.60 -28.58
N ALA A 474 -10.94 7.31 -29.61
CA ALA A 474 -10.45 6.60 -30.79
C ALA A 474 -9.66 7.53 -31.72
N PRO A 475 -8.64 7.03 -32.45
CA PRO A 475 -7.97 7.80 -33.49
C PRO A 475 -8.91 8.04 -34.69
N LYS A 476 -8.58 9.04 -35.52
CA LYS A 476 -9.37 9.40 -36.70
C LYS A 476 -9.56 8.19 -37.63
N GLY A 477 -10.81 7.94 -38.04
CA GLY A 477 -11.19 6.79 -38.88
C GLY A 477 -11.45 5.49 -38.10
N LYS A 478 -11.27 5.49 -36.77
CA LYS A 478 -11.60 4.37 -35.89
C LYS A 478 -12.68 4.75 -34.87
N VAL A 479 -13.23 3.73 -34.22
CA VAL A 479 -14.13 3.81 -33.06
C VAL A 479 -13.60 2.92 -31.95
N LEU A 480 -13.99 3.23 -30.71
CA LEU A 480 -13.78 2.32 -29.59
C LEU A 480 -14.88 1.26 -29.57
N LEU A 481 -14.49 0.00 -29.35
CA LEU A 481 -15.38 -1.13 -29.11
C LEU A 481 -15.06 -1.70 -27.73
N GLY A 482 -16.04 -1.73 -26.84
CA GLY A 482 -15.94 -2.25 -25.49
C GLY A 482 -16.75 -3.53 -25.40
N ALA A 483 -16.18 -4.57 -24.80
CA ALA A 483 -16.82 -5.86 -24.62
C ALA A 483 -16.65 -6.29 -23.16
N ASP A 484 -17.76 -6.45 -22.45
CA ASP A 484 -17.79 -6.72 -21.00
C ASP A 484 -18.53 -8.03 -20.74
N TYR A 485 -17.99 -8.88 -19.87
CA TYR A 485 -18.72 -10.09 -19.51
C TYR A 485 -19.90 -9.79 -18.59
N SER A 486 -21.08 -10.29 -18.98
CA SER A 486 -22.27 -10.12 -18.18
C SER A 486 -22.29 -11.11 -17.00
N GLN A 487 -21.90 -10.63 -15.81
CA GLN A 487 -22.00 -11.34 -14.52
C GLN A 487 -21.19 -12.64 -14.47
N ILE A 488 -19.98 -12.66 -15.05
CA ILE A 488 -19.24 -13.90 -15.26
C ILE A 488 -18.91 -14.67 -13.98
N GLU A 489 -18.59 -13.97 -12.89
CA GLU A 489 -18.28 -14.63 -11.62
C GLU A 489 -19.47 -15.46 -11.09
N LEU A 490 -20.71 -15.00 -11.28
CA LEU A 490 -21.90 -15.75 -10.88
C LEU A 490 -22.20 -16.92 -11.82
N ARG A 491 -21.88 -16.80 -13.11
CA ARG A 491 -22.00 -17.89 -14.09
C ARG A 491 -20.98 -19.00 -13.80
N ILE A 492 -19.75 -18.64 -13.45
CA ILE A 492 -18.71 -19.59 -13.02
C ILE A 492 -19.14 -20.27 -11.72
N MET A 493 -19.67 -19.53 -10.74
CA MET A 493 -20.20 -20.14 -9.52
C MET A 493 -21.35 -21.12 -9.82
N ALA A 494 -22.28 -20.77 -10.70
CA ALA A 494 -23.36 -21.67 -11.12
C ALA A 494 -22.83 -22.95 -11.81
N HIS A 495 -21.73 -22.83 -12.56
CA HIS A 495 -21.05 -23.97 -13.16
C HIS A 495 -20.36 -24.87 -12.12
N LEU A 496 -19.57 -24.28 -11.22
CA LEU A 496 -18.81 -25.02 -10.20
C LEU A 496 -19.72 -25.68 -9.15
N ALA A 497 -20.78 -24.98 -8.73
CA ALA A 497 -21.74 -25.52 -7.77
C ALA A 497 -22.72 -26.51 -8.41
N ASP A 498 -22.91 -26.46 -9.73
CA ASP A 498 -23.93 -27.22 -10.47
C ASP A 498 -25.34 -27.06 -9.88
N ASP A 499 -25.69 -25.85 -9.44
CA ASP A 499 -26.98 -25.58 -8.79
C ASP A 499 -28.11 -25.44 -9.84
N PRO A 500 -29.16 -26.29 -9.81
CA PRO A 500 -30.23 -26.25 -10.81
C PRO A 500 -31.00 -24.91 -10.84
N GLY A 501 -31.15 -24.26 -9.69
CA GLY A 501 -31.85 -22.98 -9.59
C GLY A 501 -31.08 -21.85 -10.26
N LEU A 502 -29.77 -21.77 -9.98
CA LEU A 502 -28.89 -20.80 -10.65
C LEU A 502 -28.76 -21.07 -12.14
N LYS A 503 -28.58 -22.34 -12.54
CA LYS A 503 -28.43 -22.72 -13.96
C LYS A 503 -29.67 -22.37 -14.76
N LYS A 504 -30.85 -22.70 -14.24
CA LYS A 504 -32.13 -22.34 -14.86
C LYS A 504 -32.26 -20.83 -15.05
N ALA A 505 -31.93 -20.03 -14.04
CA ALA A 505 -32.02 -18.58 -14.12
C ALA A 505 -31.15 -17.99 -15.26
N PHE A 506 -29.93 -18.50 -15.44
CA PHE A 506 -29.05 -18.06 -16.53
C PHE A 506 -29.48 -18.59 -17.91
N GLN A 507 -30.04 -19.80 -17.99
CA GLN A 507 -30.54 -20.39 -19.24
C GLN A 507 -31.80 -19.66 -19.75
N GLU A 508 -32.67 -19.22 -18.84
CA GLU A 508 -33.88 -18.44 -19.16
C GLU A 508 -33.60 -16.94 -19.36
N GLY A 509 -32.35 -16.50 -19.21
CA GLY A 509 -31.96 -15.08 -19.37
C GLY A 509 -32.54 -14.15 -18.30
N LEU A 510 -32.90 -14.70 -17.12
CA LEU A 510 -33.48 -13.92 -16.02
C LEU A 510 -32.43 -13.03 -15.35
N ASP A 511 -32.88 -11.89 -14.79
CA ASP A 511 -32.03 -11.05 -13.96
C ASP A 511 -31.72 -11.76 -12.64
N ILE A 512 -30.50 -12.28 -12.50
CA ILE A 512 -30.09 -13.08 -11.34
C ILE A 512 -30.24 -12.32 -10.01
N HIS A 513 -30.10 -10.99 -10.00
CA HIS A 513 -30.24 -10.21 -8.77
C HIS A 513 -31.71 -10.06 -8.38
N ALA A 514 -32.59 -9.88 -9.37
CA ALA A 514 -34.02 -9.86 -9.15
C ALA A 514 -34.53 -11.26 -8.76
N THR A 515 -34.03 -12.33 -9.38
CA THR A 515 -34.33 -13.72 -9.03
C THR A 515 -33.96 -14.01 -7.58
N THR A 516 -32.73 -13.68 -7.16
CA THR A 516 -32.32 -13.86 -5.75
C THR A 516 -33.21 -13.06 -4.80
N ALA A 517 -33.50 -11.80 -5.13
CA ALA A 517 -34.36 -10.95 -4.31
C ALA A 517 -35.80 -11.51 -4.21
N SER A 518 -36.39 -11.92 -5.33
CA SER A 518 -37.72 -12.55 -5.40
C SER A 518 -37.80 -13.74 -4.44
N LYS A 519 -36.75 -14.58 -4.40
CA LYS A 519 -36.72 -15.75 -3.52
C LYS A 519 -36.54 -15.39 -2.03
N ILE A 520 -35.66 -14.44 -1.72
CA ILE A 520 -35.43 -13.99 -0.32
C ILE A 520 -36.68 -13.28 0.23
N PHE A 521 -37.26 -12.36 -0.54
CA PHE A 521 -38.42 -11.58 -0.11
C PHE A 521 -39.76 -12.27 -0.37
N LYS A 522 -39.76 -13.43 -1.04
CA LYS A 522 -40.95 -14.22 -1.40
C LYS A 522 -41.99 -13.41 -2.18
N VAL A 523 -41.53 -12.61 -3.14
CA VAL A 523 -42.36 -11.80 -4.05
C VAL A 523 -42.13 -12.25 -5.49
N PRO A 524 -43.11 -12.14 -6.41
CA PRO A 524 -42.91 -12.37 -7.84
C PRO A 524 -41.74 -11.52 -8.39
N ILE A 525 -41.02 -12.03 -9.40
CA ILE A 525 -39.83 -11.35 -9.94
C ILE A 525 -40.18 -9.97 -10.53
N GLU A 526 -41.39 -9.84 -11.06
CA GLU A 526 -41.96 -8.62 -11.63
C GLU A 526 -42.29 -7.57 -10.57
N GLU A 527 -42.51 -7.99 -9.33
CA GLU A 527 -42.82 -7.14 -8.18
C GLU A 527 -41.57 -6.74 -7.37
N VAL A 528 -40.39 -7.24 -7.77
CA VAL A 528 -39.13 -6.93 -7.09
C VAL A 528 -38.81 -5.45 -7.27
N THR A 529 -38.84 -4.72 -6.16
CA THR A 529 -38.49 -3.30 -6.12
C THR A 529 -36.98 -3.09 -6.38
N ARG A 530 -36.60 -1.88 -6.79
CA ARG A 530 -35.19 -1.49 -6.98
C ARG A 530 -34.34 -1.70 -5.72
N ILE A 531 -34.92 -1.49 -4.54
CA ILE A 531 -34.23 -1.69 -3.25
C ILE A 531 -34.03 -3.20 -3.00
N GLN A 532 -35.07 -4.01 -3.17
CA GLN A 532 -34.95 -5.47 -3.02
C GLN A 532 -33.94 -6.06 -4.01
N ARG A 533 -33.93 -5.59 -5.27
CA ARG A 533 -32.91 -5.99 -6.25
C ARG A 533 -31.49 -5.61 -5.81
N MET A 534 -31.29 -4.47 -5.15
CA MET A 534 -30.00 -4.07 -4.59
C MET A 534 -29.56 -5.02 -3.46
N VAL A 535 -30.49 -5.45 -2.62
CA VAL A 535 -30.24 -6.48 -1.59
C VAL A 535 -29.86 -7.80 -2.26
N GLY A 536 -30.62 -8.28 -3.25
CA GLY A 536 -30.31 -9.49 -4.01
C GLY A 536 -28.92 -9.45 -4.68
N LYS A 537 -28.54 -8.28 -5.23
CA LYS A 537 -27.19 -8.04 -5.74
C LYS A 537 -26.13 -8.18 -4.65
N THR A 538 -26.33 -7.49 -3.52
CA THR A 538 -25.40 -7.56 -2.38
C THR A 538 -25.25 -8.99 -1.87
N MET A 539 -26.34 -9.75 -1.81
CA MET A 539 -26.36 -11.15 -1.40
C MET A 539 -25.54 -12.03 -2.34
N ASN A 540 -25.75 -11.94 -3.65
CA ASN A 540 -25.00 -12.73 -4.64
C ASN A 540 -23.49 -12.54 -4.53
N PHE A 541 -23.02 -11.32 -4.24
CA PHE A 541 -21.59 -11.06 -4.03
C PHE A 541 -21.14 -11.50 -2.63
N ALA A 542 -21.91 -11.21 -1.58
CA ALA A 542 -21.56 -11.60 -0.22
C ALA A 542 -21.37 -13.12 -0.09
N THR A 543 -22.20 -13.92 -0.74
CA THR A 543 -22.10 -15.38 -0.77
C THR A 543 -20.86 -15.85 -1.55
N LEU A 544 -20.60 -15.23 -2.71
CA LEU A 544 -19.40 -15.49 -3.53
C LEU A 544 -18.08 -15.24 -2.76
N TYR A 545 -18.09 -14.25 -1.87
CA TYR A 545 -16.92 -13.84 -1.08
C TYR A 545 -16.84 -14.49 0.31
N GLY A 546 -17.75 -15.42 0.63
CA GLY A 546 -17.81 -16.05 1.95
C GLY A 546 -18.01 -15.04 3.10
N GLN A 547 -18.76 -13.96 2.84
CA GLN A 547 -19.00 -12.90 3.81
C GLN A 547 -20.00 -13.35 4.88
N GLY A 548 -19.61 -13.23 6.14
CA GLY A 548 -20.48 -13.59 7.27
C GLY A 548 -21.57 -12.55 7.55
N ALA A 549 -22.62 -12.97 8.28
CA ALA A 549 -23.80 -12.15 8.62
C ALA A 549 -23.47 -10.77 9.22
N ARG A 550 -22.43 -10.67 10.06
CA ARG A 550 -22.01 -9.40 10.68
C ARG A 550 -21.54 -8.37 9.65
N ALA A 551 -20.78 -8.80 8.65
CA ALA A 551 -20.28 -7.91 7.61
C ALA A 551 -21.41 -7.53 6.64
N LEU A 552 -22.29 -8.48 6.32
CA LEU A 552 -23.46 -8.25 5.49
C LEU A 552 -24.45 -7.26 6.13
N SER A 553 -24.70 -7.40 7.43
CA SER A 553 -25.56 -6.50 8.21
C SER A 553 -25.16 -5.04 8.08
N LYS A 554 -23.85 -4.75 8.18
CA LYS A 554 -23.32 -3.38 7.99
C LYS A 554 -23.56 -2.85 6.57
N GLN A 555 -23.32 -3.68 5.57
CA GLN A 555 -23.44 -3.28 4.16
C GLN A 555 -24.89 -3.01 3.76
N LEU A 556 -25.84 -3.77 4.31
CA LEU A 556 -27.27 -3.63 4.04
C LEU A 556 -27.97 -2.64 4.99
N GLY A 557 -27.34 -2.25 6.10
CA GLY A 557 -27.97 -1.42 7.13
C GLY A 557 -29.09 -2.13 7.89
N VAL A 558 -29.01 -3.47 8.02
CA VAL A 558 -30.03 -4.30 8.71
C VAL A 558 -29.41 -4.98 9.94
N SER A 559 -30.25 -5.55 10.82
CA SER A 559 -29.74 -6.28 12.00
C SER A 559 -28.94 -7.53 11.59
N THR A 560 -28.06 -8.02 12.49
CA THR A 560 -27.27 -9.23 12.20
C THR A 560 -28.16 -10.47 12.08
N GLU A 561 -29.28 -10.50 12.78
CA GLU A 561 -30.31 -11.55 12.71
C GLU A 561 -30.98 -11.56 11.34
N VAL A 562 -31.37 -10.40 10.81
CA VAL A 562 -31.96 -10.26 9.47
C VAL A 562 -30.93 -10.61 8.39
N ALA A 563 -29.68 -10.17 8.53
CA ALA A 563 -28.62 -10.53 7.60
C ALA A 563 -28.36 -12.05 7.59
N ARG A 564 -28.44 -12.70 8.77
CA ARG A 564 -28.33 -14.17 8.87
C ARG A 564 -29.50 -14.85 8.18
N SER A 565 -30.74 -14.40 8.40
CA SER A 565 -31.89 -15.01 7.73
C SER A 565 -31.79 -14.90 6.20
N TYR A 566 -31.30 -13.78 5.67
CA TYR A 566 -31.05 -13.66 4.22
C TYR A 566 -30.02 -14.66 3.70
N ILE A 567 -28.95 -14.92 4.45
CA ILE A 567 -27.94 -15.94 4.08
C ILE A 567 -28.56 -17.34 4.11
N ASP A 568 -29.35 -17.64 5.14
CA ASP A 568 -30.01 -18.93 5.28
C ASP A 568 -31.03 -19.16 4.17
N ASP A 569 -31.86 -18.15 3.87
CA ASP A 569 -32.82 -18.18 2.75
C ASP A 569 -32.10 -18.35 1.41
N TYR A 570 -30.98 -17.67 1.19
CA TYR A 570 -30.17 -17.85 -0.03
C TYR A 570 -29.73 -19.31 -0.20
N PHE A 571 -29.16 -19.92 0.84
CA PHE A 571 -28.70 -21.31 0.77
C PHE A 571 -29.82 -22.33 0.74
N LEU A 572 -31.01 -22.00 1.25
CA LEU A 572 -32.19 -22.84 1.09
C LEU A 572 -32.64 -22.91 -0.38
N GLN A 573 -32.47 -21.81 -1.11
CA GLN A 573 -32.88 -21.70 -2.52
C GLN A 573 -31.80 -22.21 -3.48
N PHE A 574 -30.53 -22.07 -3.10
CA PHE A 574 -29.37 -22.54 -3.87
C PHE A 574 -28.54 -23.53 -3.04
N PRO A 575 -29.11 -24.71 -2.70
CA PRO A 575 -28.48 -25.65 -1.76
C PRO A 575 -27.17 -26.22 -2.27
N LYS A 576 -27.00 -26.35 -3.60
CA LYS A 576 -25.76 -26.87 -4.19
C LYS A 576 -24.60 -25.90 -4.05
N VAL A 577 -24.87 -24.59 -3.96
CA VAL A 577 -23.83 -23.59 -3.66
C VAL A 577 -23.24 -23.83 -2.28
N LYS A 578 -24.09 -24.07 -1.27
CA LYS A 578 -23.61 -24.38 0.09
C LYS A 578 -22.79 -25.66 0.12
N GLN A 579 -23.28 -26.70 -0.56
CA GLN A 579 -22.59 -27.98 -0.68
C GLN A 579 -21.19 -27.79 -1.30
N TRP A 580 -21.11 -27.12 -2.45
CA TRP A 580 -19.84 -26.85 -3.13
C TRP A 580 -18.86 -26.04 -2.28
N MET A 581 -19.34 -25.03 -1.53
CA MET A 581 -18.48 -24.27 -0.62
C MET A 581 -17.90 -25.17 0.48
N GLN A 582 -18.70 -26.06 1.06
CA GLN A 582 -18.25 -26.99 2.09
C GLN A 582 -17.25 -28.01 1.54
N GLU A 583 -17.50 -28.55 0.35
CA GLU A 583 -16.60 -29.48 -0.33
C GLU A 583 -15.27 -28.80 -0.69
N THR A 584 -15.31 -27.55 -1.16
CA THR A 584 -14.10 -26.76 -1.44
C THR A 584 -13.27 -26.53 -0.18
N LEU A 585 -13.93 -26.22 0.95
CA LEU A 585 -13.25 -26.08 2.24
C LEU A 585 -12.64 -27.40 2.71
N GLN A 586 -13.37 -28.51 2.60
CA GLN A 586 -12.85 -29.83 2.95
C GLN A 586 -11.63 -30.19 2.09
N PHE A 587 -11.70 -29.95 0.78
CA PHE A 587 -10.61 -30.20 -0.15
C PHE A 587 -9.35 -29.41 0.23
N VAL A 588 -9.47 -28.10 0.51
CA VAL A 588 -8.30 -27.27 0.83
C VAL A 588 -7.68 -27.61 2.19
N TYR A 589 -8.48 -28.06 3.18
CA TYR A 589 -7.95 -28.53 4.45
C TYR A 589 -7.14 -29.84 4.30
N GLU A 590 -7.51 -30.69 3.34
CA GLU A 590 -6.80 -31.94 3.07
C GLU A 590 -5.58 -31.74 2.16
N HIS A 591 -5.68 -30.90 1.13
CA HIS A 591 -4.68 -30.78 0.06
C HIS A 591 -3.81 -29.52 0.16
N GLY A 592 -4.23 -28.51 0.93
CA GLY A 592 -3.50 -27.25 1.12
C GLY A 592 -3.58 -26.24 -0.04
N TYR A 593 -4.36 -26.54 -1.09
CA TYR A 593 -4.56 -25.66 -2.23
C TYR A 593 -5.98 -25.77 -2.80
N VAL A 594 -6.35 -24.83 -3.68
CA VAL A 594 -7.56 -24.86 -4.52
C VAL A 594 -7.21 -24.60 -5.98
N GLU A 595 -8.08 -25.00 -6.91
CA GLU A 595 -7.85 -24.91 -8.35
C GLU A 595 -8.95 -24.12 -9.09
N THR A 596 -8.56 -23.49 -10.19
CA THR A 596 -9.48 -22.95 -11.22
C THR A 596 -9.94 -24.05 -12.19
N ILE A 597 -10.91 -23.74 -13.06
CA ILE A 597 -11.38 -24.63 -14.14
C ILE A 597 -10.24 -25.07 -15.07
N LEU A 598 -9.26 -24.19 -15.34
CA LEU A 598 -8.09 -24.52 -16.18
C LEU A 598 -6.90 -25.12 -15.39
N GLY A 599 -7.11 -25.51 -14.13
CA GLY A 599 -6.10 -26.20 -13.32
C GLY A 599 -5.05 -25.30 -12.67
N ARG A 600 -5.18 -23.97 -12.75
CA ARG A 600 -4.32 -23.05 -11.97
C ARG A 600 -4.54 -23.28 -10.48
N LYS A 601 -3.46 -23.55 -9.75
CA LYS A 601 -3.45 -23.78 -8.30
C LYS A 601 -3.19 -22.49 -7.52
N ARG A 602 -3.89 -22.32 -6.39
CA ARG A 602 -3.55 -21.39 -5.32
C ARG A 602 -3.42 -22.14 -4.00
N PHE A 603 -2.22 -22.14 -3.44
CA PHE A 603 -1.96 -22.64 -2.10
C PHE A 603 -2.51 -21.67 -1.06
N ILE A 604 -3.06 -22.21 0.03
CA ILE A 604 -3.68 -21.43 1.11
C ILE A 604 -2.96 -21.74 2.43
N PRO A 605 -1.71 -21.26 2.61
CA PRO A 605 -0.95 -21.49 3.85
C PRO A 605 -1.63 -20.85 5.07
N GLU A 606 -2.55 -19.90 4.86
CA GLU A 606 -3.27 -19.23 5.95
C GLU A 606 -4.08 -20.21 6.83
N LEU A 607 -4.46 -21.38 6.29
CA LEU A 607 -5.15 -22.42 7.03
C LEU A 607 -4.26 -23.13 8.05
N GLN A 608 -2.93 -23.09 7.89
CA GLN A 608 -1.96 -23.67 8.82
C GLN A 608 -1.74 -22.81 10.06
N SER A 609 -2.18 -21.55 10.05
CA SER A 609 -2.03 -20.65 11.18
C SER A 609 -2.92 -21.06 12.35
N SER A 610 -2.41 -20.96 13.58
CA SER A 610 -3.22 -21.09 14.80
C SER A 610 -4.15 -19.88 15.04
N ASN A 611 -4.01 -18.80 14.26
CA ASN A 611 -4.83 -17.60 14.39
C ASN A 611 -6.16 -17.74 13.62
N LYS A 612 -7.28 -17.79 14.35
CA LYS A 612 -8.63 -17.93 13.78
C LYS A 612 -9.00 -16.85 12.75
N ALA A 613 -8.49 -15.62 12.89
CA ALA A 613 -8.76 -14.56 11.92
C ALA A 613 -8.04 -14.80 10.58
N PHE A 614 -6.85 -15.39 10.64
CA PHE A 614 -6.05 -15.75 9.48
C PHE A 614 -6.60 -17.01 8.79
N GLN A 615 -7.01 -18.02 9.57
CA GLN A 615 -7.75 -19.17 9.05
C GLN A 615 -9.02 -18.75 8.33
N ALA A 616 -9.86 -17.90 8.95
CA ALA A 616 -11.08 -17.39 8.31
C ALA A 616 -10.78 -16.59 7.02
N PHE A 617 -9.62 -15.94 6.94
CA PHE A 617 -9.18 -15.30 5.69
C PHE A 617 -8.79 -16.34 4.63
N GLY A 618 -8.06 -17.39 5.01
CA GLY A 618 -7.75 -18.53 4.16
C GLY A 618 -9.00 -19.23 3.62
N GLU A 619 -9.99 -19.49 4.47
CA GLU A 619 -11.27 -20.10 4.05
C GLU A 619 -12.01 -19.25 3.00
N ARG A 620 -12.09 -17.93 3.21
CA ARG A 620 -12.67 -17.02 2.20
C ARG A 620 -11.87 -17.02 0.91
N ALA A 621 -10.54 -17.03 1.01
CA ALA A 621 -9.66 -17.10 -0.14
C ALA A 621 -9.81 -18.41 -0.94
N ALA A 622 -10.01 -19.53 -0.24
CA ALA A 622 -10.20 -20.85 -0.82
C ALA A 622 -11.51 -20.95 -1.61
N VAL A 623 -12.62 -20.43 -1.07
CA VAL A 623 -13.90 -20.39 -1.79
C VAL A 623 -13.85 -19.41 -2.98
N ASN A 624 -13.16 -18.28 -2.80
CA ASN A 624 -13.16 -17.22 -3.79
C ASN A 624 -12.27 -17.52 -5.02
N HIS A 625 -11.14 -18.20 -4.83
CA HIS A 625 -10.16 -18.42 -5.89
C HIS A 625 -10.68 -19.24 -7.08
N PRO A 626 -11.38 -20.37 -6.90
CA PRO A 626 -11.94 -21.13 -8.02
C PRO A 626 -12.84 -20.28 -8.93
N VAL A 627 -13.55 -19.29 -8.37
CA VAL A 627 -14.39 -18.38 -9.15
C VAL A 627 -13.54 -17.28 -9.81
N GLN A 628 -12.84 -16.46 -9.02
CA GLN A 628 -12.14 -15.29 -9.55
C GLN A 628 -10.95 -15.66 -10.43
N GLY A 629 -10.26 -16.74 -10.09
CA GLY A 629 -9.18 -17.31 -10.89
C GLY A 629 -9.68 -17.80 -12.22
N SER A 630 -10.79 -18.55 -12.26
CA SER A 630 -11.37 -19.01 -13.52
C SER A 630 -11.87 -17.84 -14.38
N SER A 631 -12.40 -16.78 -13.76
CA SER A 631 -12.76 -15.54 -14.48
C SER A 631 -11.53 -14.86 -15.10
N ALA A 632 -10.43 -14.78 -14.35
CA ALA A 632 -9.17 -14.23 -14.84
C ALA A 632 -8.55 -15.10 -15.96
N ASP A 633 -8.63 -16.42 -15.85
CA ASP A 633 -8.16 -17.33 -16.89
C ASP A 633 -9.05 -17.25 -18.16
N MET A 634 -10.36 -17.07 -17.98
CA MET A 634 -11.30 -16.90 -19.09
C MET A 634 -11.01 -15.65 -19.92
N ILE A 635 -10.84 -14.49 -19.27
CA ILE A 635 -10.54 -13.25 -19.98
C ILE A 635 -9.18 -13.31 -20.68
N LYS A 636 -8.18 -13.96 -20.08
CA LYS A 636 -6.88 -14.20 -20.71
C LYS A 636 -7.00 -15.04 -21.97
N LYS A 637 -7.77 -16.14 -21.90
CA LYS A 637 -8.00 -17.01 -23.05
C LYS A 637 -8.74 -16.26 -24.15
N ALA A 638 -9.78 -15.49 -23.81
CA ALA A 638 -10.47 -14.63 -24.78
C ALA A 638 -9.50 -13.66 -25.47
N MET A 639 -8.62 -12.99 -24.71
CA MET A 639 -7.63 -12.06 -25.28
C MET A 639 -6.70 -12.74 -26.29
N VAL A 640 -6.23 -13.95 -25.99
CA VAL A 640 -5.36 -14.73 -26.87
C VAL A 640 -6.08 -15.13 -28.16
N GLU A 641 -7.27 -15.72 -28.05
CA GLU A 641 -8.05 -16.19 -29.21
C GLU A 641 -8.53 -15.03 -30.09
N ILE A 642 -8.98 -13.92 -29.48
CA ILE A 642 -9.35 -12.70 -30.22
C ILE A 642 -8.14 -12.15 -30.99
N ASN A 643 -6.98 -12.02 -30.35
CA ASN A 643 -5.80 -11.48 -31.01
C ASN A 643 -5.33 -12.38 -32.17
N LYS A 644 -5.46 -13.71 -32.02
CA LYS A 644 -5.17 -14.67 -33.08
C LYS A 644 -6.15 -14.52 -34.26
N ARG A 645 -7.45 -14.57 -33.99
CA ARG A 645 -8.50 -14.55 -35.02
C ARG A 645 -8.55 -13.22 -35.76
N LEU A 646 -8.41 -12.08 -35.06
CA LEU A 646 -8.29 -10.76 -35.68
C LEU A 646 -6.99 -10.61 -36.49
N GLY A 647 -5.90 -11.25 -36.07
CA GLY A 647 -4.63 -11.26 -36.81
C GLY A 647 -4.68 -12.06 -38.13
N GLU A 648 -5.48 -13.11 -38.19
CA GLU A 648 -5.64 -13.97 -39.37
C GLU A 648 -6.61 -13.39 -40.43
N THR A 649 -7.62 -12.62 -40.00
CA THR A 649 -8.65 -12.05 -40.89
C THR A 649 -8.26 -10.73 -41.56
N VAL A 650 -7.35 -9.93 -40.97
CA VAL A 650 -7.02 -8.59 -41.47
C VAL A 650 -5.73 -8.60 -42.31
N LYS A 651 -5.83 -9.01 -43.58
CA LYS A 651 -4.76 -8.87 -44.59
C LYS A 651 -4.93 -7.57 -45.41
N GLY A 652 -4.64 -6.43 -44.80
CA GLY A 652 -4.62 -5.12 -45.47
C GLY A 652 -3.93 -4.06 -44.61
N LYS A 653 -2.92 -3.37 -45.16
CA LYS A 653 -2.15 -2.32 -44.45
C LYS A 653 -3.06 -1.12 -44.13
N GLY A 654 -3.73 -1.17 -42.97
CA GLY A 654 -4.56 -0.08 -42.44
C GLY A 654 -5.87 -0.50 -41.74
N GLU A 655 -6.26 -1.77 -41.79
CA GLU A 655 -7.66 -2.18 -41.56
C GLU A 655 -7.99 -2.83 -40.19
N GLY A 656 -7.08 -2.77 -39.20
CA GLY A 656 -7.18 -3.62 -38.00
C GLY A 656 -7.95 -3.07 -36.80
N CYS A 657 -8.63 -3.99 -36.09
CA CYS A 657 -9.13 -3.87 -34.72
C CYS A 657 -8.07 -4.37 -33.72
N THR A 658 -7.76 -3.58 -32.70
CA THR A 658 -6.63 -3.83 -31.79
C THR A 658 -7.06 -3.64 -30.35
N LEU A 659 -6.72 -4.62 -29.50
CA LEU A 659 -6.93 -4.53 -28.06
C LEU A 659 -5.98 -3.48 -27.46
N ILE A 660 -6.55 -2.51 -26.73
CA ILE A 660 -5.81 -1.38 -26.15
C ILE A 660 -5.87 -1.35 -24.62
N LEU A 661 -6.91 -1.90 -24.00
CA LEU A 661 -7.02 -2.02 -22.55
C LEU A 661 -7.78 -3.29 -22.14
N GLN A 662 -7.40 -3.79 -20.97
CA GLN A 662 -8.19 -4.73 -20.19
C GLN A 662 -8.41 -4.13 -18.80
N VAL A 663 -9.68 -4.05 -18.37
CA VAL A 663 -10.07 -3.54 -17.06
C VAL A 663 -11.12 -4.46 -16.45
N HIS A 664 -10.73 -5.22 -15.43
CA HIS A 664 -11.59 -6.24 -14.81
C HIS A 664 -12.08 -7.30 -15.81
N ASP A 665 -13.36 -7.31 -16.14
CA ASP A 665 -14.02 -8.19 -17.11
C ASP A 665 -14.30 -7.51 -18.46
N GLU A 666 -13.87 -6.25 -18.62
CA GLU A 666 -14.02 -5.45 -19.84
C GLU A 666 -12.73 -5.46 -20.69
N LEU A 667 -12.89 -5.71 -22.00
CA LEU A 667 -11.88 -5.49 -23.04
C LEU A 667 -12.25 -4.27 -23.88
N LEU A 668 -11.27 -3.41 -24.15
CA LEU A 668 -11.45 -2.21 -24.98
C LEU A 668 -10.54 -2.26 -26.21
N PHE A 669 -11.13 -2.01 -27.37
CA PHE A 669 -10.47 -2.10 -28.66
C PHE A 669 -10.58 -0.79 -29.45
N GLU A 670 -9.59 -0.51 -30.29
CA GLU A 670 -9.67 0.49 -31.36
C GLU A 670 -9.89 -0.22 -32.71
N CYS A 671 -11.06 -0.03 -33.33
CA CYS A 671 -11.46 -0.76 -34.52
C CYS A 671 -11.85 0.17 -35.66
N ASN A 672 -11.61 -0.24 -36.90
CA ASN A 672 -12.08 0.51 -38.06
C ASN A 672 -13.61 0.61 -38.00
N ALA A 673 -14.13 1.83 -38.13
CA ALA A 673 -15.55 2.11 -38.09
C ALA A 673 -16.32 1.35 -39.17
N GLU A 674 -15.74 1.19 -40.36
CA GLU A 674 -16.38 0.52 -41.50
C GLU A 674 -16.56 -1.00 -41.32
N LYS A 675 -15.72 -1.61 -40.47
CA LYS A 675 -15.72 -3.07 -40.20
C LYS A 675 -16.18 -3.40 -38.78
N ILE A 676 -16.89 -2.49 -38.12
CA ILE A 676 -17.20 -2.62 -36.69
C ILE A 676 -18.07 -3.85 -36.38
N GLU A 677 -19.06 -4.17 -37.23
CA GLU A 677 -19.94 -5.33 -37.02
C GLU A 677 -19.18 -6.66 -37.13
N GLU A 678 -18.27 -6.78 -38.10
CA GLU A 678 -17.42 -7.96 -38.30
C GLU A 678 -16.50 -8.17 -37.08
N HIS A 679 -15.79 -7.13 -36.67
CA HIS A 679 -14.91 -7.18 -35.51
C HIS A 679 -15.67 -7.53 -34.23
N ALA A 680 -16.82 -6.91 -34.03
CA ALA A 680 -17.61 -7.09 -32.84
C ALA A 680 -18.24 -8.50 -32.76
N LYS A 681 -18.58 -9.11 -33.92
CA LYS A 681 -19.00 -10.51 -33.99
C LYS A 681 -17.88 -11.46 -33.56
N ILE A 682 -16.68 -11.27 -34.10
CA ILE A 682 -15.50 -12.08 -33.72
C ILE A 682 -15.24 -11.96 -32.22
N ILE A 683 -15.18 -10.73 -31.69
CA ILE A 683 -14.91 -10.49 -30.27
C ILE A 683 -15.96 -11.15 -29.38
N LYS A 684 -17.25 -11.00 -29.72
CA LYS A 684 -18.35 -11.62 -28.96
C LYS A 684 -18.26 -13.14 -28.97
N GLU A 685 -18.06 -13.74 -30.15
CA GLU A 685 -17.91 -15.20 -30.29
C GLU A 685 -16.74 -15.73 -29.45
N GLU A 686 -15.55 -15.13 -29.53
CA GLU A 686 -14.39 -15.60 -28.79
C GLU A 686 -14.52 -15.38 -27.28
N MET A 687 -15.13 -14.28 -26.84
CA MET A 687 -15.41 -14.06 -25.42
C MET A 687 -16.41 -15.10 -24.90
N GLU A 688 -17.52 -15.32 -25.59
CA GLU A 688 -18.57 -16.24 -25.15
C GLU A 688 -18.13 -17.72 -25.18
N ASN A 689 -17.18 -18.07 -26.05
CA ASN A 689 -16.64 -19.43 -26.18
C ASN A 689 -15.30 -19.65 -25.47
N ALA A 690 -14.77 -18.65 -24.75
CA ALA A 690 -13.47 -18.75 -24.08
C ALA A 690 -13.42 -19.94 -23.10
N LEU A 691 -14.48 -20.19 -22.34
CA LEU A 691 -14.65 -21.37 -21.50
C LEU A 691 -16.02 -22.00 -21.72
N THR A 692 -16.06 -23.33 -21.84
CA THR A 692 -17.30 -24.09 -21.89
C THR A 692 -17.86 -24.22 -20.47
N LEU A 693 -18.88 -23.42 -20.17
CA LEU A 693 -19.62 -23.51 -18.91
C LEU A 693 -20.93 -24.28 -19.10
N SER A 694 -21.51 -24.73 -17.99
CA SER A 694 -22.82 -25.41 -17.99
C SER A 694 -24.01 -24.42 -18.05
N VAL A 695 -23.70 -23.13 -18.15
CA VAL A 695 -24.64 -22.01 -18.36
C VAL A 695 -24.14 -21.15 -19.52
N PRO A 696 -25.03 -20.45 -20.26
CA PRO A 696 -24.60 -19.56 -21.33
C PRO A 696 -23.65 -18.49 -20.81
N VAL A 697 -22.63 -18.14 -21.58
CA VAL A 697 -21.79 -16.96 -21.34
C VAL A 697 -22.32 -15.83 -22.22
N VAL A 698 -22.39 -14.61 -21.70
CA VAL A 698 -22.89 -13.46 -22.45
C VAL A 698 -21.85 -12.34 -22.36
N ALA A 699 -21.46 -11.80 -23.51
CA ALA A 699 -20.66 -10.59 -23.61
C ALA A 699 -21.50 -9.41 -24.15
N ASP A 700 -21.55 -8.33 -23.38
CA ASP A 700 -22.27 -7.10 -23.72
C ASP A 700 -21.32 -6.17 -24.49
N LEU A 701 -21.76 -5.71 -25.67
CA LEU A 701 -20.94 -4.88 -26.55
C LEU A 701 -21.39 -3.42 -26.52
N ARG A 702 -20.42 -2.51 -26.58
CA ARG A 702 -20.64 -1.07 -26.74
C ARG A 702 -19.70 -0.47 -27.76
N VAL A 703 -20.14 0.55 -28.47
CA VAL A 703 -19.34 1.28 -29.46
C VAL A 703 -19.46 2.78 -29.27
N GLY A 704 -18.38 3.53 -29.46
CA GLY A 704 -18.41 4.99 -29.39
C GLY A 704 -17.12 5.67 -29.85
N PRO A 705 -17.13 6.99 -30.00
CA PRO A 705 -15.93 7.77 -30.34
C PRO A 705 -14.96 7.91 -29.15
N ASN A 706 -15.47 7.78 -27.93
CA ASN A 706 -14.72 7.81 -26.68
C ASN A 706 -15.33 6.83 -25.67
N TRP A 707 -14.58 6.50 -24.62
CA TRP A 707 -14.97 5.44 -23.69
C TRP A 707 -16.16 5.84 -22.79
N GLY A 708 -16.33 7.13 -22.51
CA GLY A 708 -17.42 7.64 -21.67
C GLY A 708 -18.79 7.65 -22.34
N GLU A 709 -18.86 7.70 -23.67
CA GLU A 709 -20.09 7.90 -24.45
C GLU A 709 -20.46 6.68 -25.33
N MET A 710 -19.88 5.53 -25.05
CA MET A 710 -20.16 4.29 -25.80
C MET A 710 -21.61 3.83 -25.60
N LYS A 711 -22.27 3.48 -26.71
CA LYS A 711 -23.65 2.99 -26.74
C LYS A 711 -23.69 1.50 -26.99
N ALA A 712 -24.72 0.82 -26.48
CA ALA A 712 -24.91 -0.60 -26.71
C ALA A 712 -24.94 -0.93 -28.21
N LEU A 713 -24.12 -1.91 -28.62
CA LEU A 713 -24.09 -2.44 -29.97
C LEU A 713 -24.79 -3.79 -29.97
N LYS A 714 -25.87 -3.92 -30.72
CA LYS A 714 -26.54 -5.20 -30.94
C LYS A 714 -26.03 -5.80 -32.25
N ILE A 715 -25.60 -7.04 -32.18
CA ILE A 715 -25.24 -7.85 -33.34
C ILE A 715 -26.31 -8.92 -33.46
N ASN A 716 -26.88 -9.05 -34.65
CA ASN A 716 -27.89 -10.06 -34.95
C ASN A 716 -27.24 -11.42 -35.25
#